data_AF-A0A8H5ARK9-F1
#
_entry.id   AF-A0A8H5ARK9-F1
#
_cell.length_a   1.000
_cell.length_b   1.000
_cell.length_c   1.000
_cell.angle_alpha   90.00
_cell.angle_beta   90.00
_cell.angle_gamma   90.00
#
_symmetry.space_group_name_H-M   'P 1'
#
loop_
_entity.id
_entity.type
_entity.pdbx_description
1 polymer ?
#
loop_
_entity_poly.entity_id
_entity_poly.type
_entity_poly.pdbx_seq_one_letter_code
_entity_poly.pdbx_strand_id
1 'polypeptide(L)'
;MSCLHLHQLARLTPPNLSHSVHCEECTQCFDDQDSPDGVDVCLLCFNGGCAGRSKTHAKRHVNKTGHLWTLNIKRRPNEAQEAANKYTYATMLKCWQCHASGAPVDDTKVARRLIRSIMRAPLPAPEPEFEHWREVIIPCEHVLTTPPYNGGRIAPSDLATCRECDLGENLWLCLTCGNLGCGRPQSGIEGNGHGLAHYNSTKHPVNVKLGTITAEGGGDIHCYECSDSTKDPYLSAHLAAFGINVRTLSKTDKTMAELQSEVNIKYSWSVGNVLEPVFGPGLTGLAELDHSSYMASILQILFALPAFQTRYFNVAYCKWHEGEDMLPLPAQCVECQMRKVADGLLSGRYSHPVQDLSEQHKVQRIPSTQFRTGIKLAGLMALIQKQPAGSEIMQGRDAEEFFTYLLDLVRKDGKRLGDRERDPTAIFTYATEQRLECTKCSRVRYRTDNSDILSLNVPGTPAGTTPEGQTTYAPVALTSCINDVLRAESLEWTCPACKEAVQGVKQTKFASLPEVLVVQTKKYALVNWVPGKLPIPVELPEGDVLSFDEEVFGRGLKQGLEEELPKDGAPAAVSEGPKFNEVILGQLQEMGIPLIRAQKALLATSGVDAEEALTWVVEHGEDPGIDDPIPTSLMNAPPGEVIYDPATVETLASFGFTTGQVKKALRETQQNSDRAAEWLFSHPDDMAENEDDVVDRARTPKPAVPPGSMIAPPRFRLVAFINHRGPSMHLGHYVAHIRRGEGWVLFNNEKVARADAESVGELKKMAYLYFFVRD
;
A
#
# COMPACT_ATOMS: atom_id res chain seq x y z
N MET A 1 -40.97 -28.31 -11.50
CA MET A 1 -41.83 -27.84 -12.61
C MET A 1 -40.95 -27.63 -13.83
N SER A 2 -41.34 -28.13 -15.01
CA SER A 2 -40.52 -28.04 -16.22
C SER A 2 -40.46 -26.60 -16.74
N CYS A 3 -39.28 -25.97 -16.63
CA CYS A 3 -39.04 -24.63 -17.16
C CYS A 3 -38.99 -24.65 -18.71
N LEU A 4 -39.80 -23.81 -19.37
CA LEU A 4 -39.84 -23.69 -20.84
C LEU A 4 -38.58 -23.02 -21.43
N HIS A 5 -37.80 -22.34 -20.60
CA HIS A 5 -36.63 -21.57 -21.02
C HIS A 5 -35.34 -22.41 -21.06
N LEU A 6 -35.40 -23.71 -20.72
CA LEU A 6 -34.22 -24.60 -20.61
C LEU A 6 -33.34 -24.62 -21.87
N HIS A 7 -33.90 -24.38 -23.06
CA HIS A 7 -33.16 -24.30 -24.31
C HIS A 7 -32.07 -23.20 -24.31
N GLN A 8 -32.22 -22.15 -23.49
CA GLN A 8 -31.24 -21.07 -23.36
C GLN A 8 -29.94 -21.53 -22.67
N LEU A 9 -30.00 -22.53 -21.79
CA LEU A 9 -28.82 -23.06 -21.08
C LEU A 9 -27.79 -23.66 -22.02
N ALA A 10 -28.23 -24.19 -23.18
CA ALA A 10 -27.33 -24.76 -24.18
C ALA A 10 -26.43 -23.73 -24.86
N ARG A 11 -26.77 -22.43 -24.77
CA ARG A 11 -25.99 -21.33 -25.34
C ARG A 11 -24.92 -20.79 -24.39
N LEU A 12 -24.93 -21.24 -23.14
CA LEU A 12 -23.99 -20.77 -22.12
C LEU A 12 -22.66 -21.51 -22.20
N THR A 13 -21.57 -20.76 -22.08
CA THR A 13 -20.21 -21.30 -22.09
C THR A 13 -19.71 -21.53 -20.66
N PRO A 14 -18.97 -22.61 -20.40
CA PRO A 14 -18.31 -22.79 -19.11
C PRO A 14 -17.24 -21.70 -18.89
N PRO A 15 -16.89 -21.38 -17.63
CA PRO A 15 -15.81 -20.46 -17.33
C PRO A 15 -14.48 -20.99 -17.90
N ASN A 16 -13.64 -20.05 -18.34
CA ASN A 16 -12.27 -20.29 -18.80
C ASN A 16 -11.29 -19.68 -17.79
N LEU A 17 -9.97 -19.84 -18.01
CA LEU A 17 -8.95 -19.35 -17.07
C LEU A 17 -8.93 -17.82 -16.90
N SER A 18 -9.42 -17.05 -17.88
CA SER A 18 -9.51 -15.58 -17.78
C SER A 18 -10.72 -15.09 -16.96
N HIS A 19 -11.70 -15.95 -16.70
CA HIS A 19 -12.91 -15.56 -15.96
C HIS A 19 -12.73 -15.70 -14.45
N SER A 20 -12.99 -14.62 -13.71
CA SER A 20 -13.12 -14.64 -12.26
C SER A 20 -14.52 -15.15 -11.86
N VAL A 21 -14.59 -16.28 -11.14
CA VAL A 21 -15.86 -16.89 -10.73
C VAL A 21 -16.15 -16.60 -9.26
N HIS A 22 -17.14 -15.74 -8.99
CA HIS A 22 -17.47 -15.29 -7.64
C HIS A 22 -18.52 -16.20 -6.98
N CYS A 23 -18.10 -17.38 -6.54
CA CYS A 23 -19.00 -18.40 -5.96
C CYS A 23 -19.06 -18.43 -4.43
N GLU A 24 -18.11 -17.83 -3.73
CA GLU A 24 -18.05 -17.89 -2.27
C GLU A 24 -18.85 -16.79 -1.57
N GLU A 25 -18.87 -15.59 -2.15
CA GLU A 25 -19.40 -14.39 -1.52
C GLU A 25 -20.02 -13.46 -2.56
N CYS A 26 -21.02 -12.69 -2.15
CA CYS A 26 -21.57 -11.63 -2.98
C CYS A 26 -20.51 -10.56 -3.32
N THR A 27 -20.52 -10.06 -4.54
CA THR A 27 -19.59 -8.99 -4.96
C THR A 27 -19.91 -7.62 -4.38
N GLN A 28 -21.07 -7.46 -3.73
CA GLN A 28 -21.60 -6.18 -3.23
C GLN A 28 -21.94 -6.16 -1.72
N CYS A 29 -21.91 -7.31 -1.04
CA CYS A 29 -22.01 -7.43 0.42
C CYS A 29 -21.19 -8.65 0.88
N PHE A 30 -21.08 -8.89 2.18
CA PHE A 30 -20.39 -10.06 2.74
C PHE A 30 -21.34 -11.24 3.03
N ASP A 31 -22.49 -11.31 2.35
CA ASP A 31 -23.32 -12.51 2.40
C ASP A 31 -22.66 -13.59 1.54
N ASP A 32 -22.47 -14.76 2.13
CA ASP A 32 -21.64 -15.83 1.59
C ASP A 32 -22.40 -17.15 1.41
N GLN A 33 -21.72 -18.16 0.88
CA GLN A 33 -22.28 -19.50 0.70
C GLN A 33 -22.61 -20.22 2.02
N ASP A 34 -22.09 -19.76 3.16
CA ASP A 34 -22.42 -20.30 4.49
C ASP A 34 -23.73 -19.71 5.04
N SER A 35 -24.18 -18.59 4.47
CA SER A 35 -25.41 -17.92 4.84
C SER A 35 -26.65 -18.77 4.52
N PRO A 36 -27.77 -18.63 5.27
CA PRO A 36 -28.96 -19.47 5.08
C PRO A 36 -29.54 -19.46 3.66
N ASP A 37 -29.45 -18.31 2.98
CA ASP A 37 -29.95 -18.10 1.62
C ASP A 37 -28.94 -18.47 0.51
N GLY A 38 -27.66 -18.65 0.86
CA GLY A 38 -26.57 -18.89 -0.07
C GLY A 38 -26.25 -17.73 -1.00
N VAL A 39 -25.39 -17.99 -1.98
CA VAL A 39 -24.99 -17.03 -3.03
C VAL A 39 -25.51 -17.49 -4.37
N ASP A 40 -26.14 -16.59 -5.13
CA ASP A 40 -26.57 -16.80 -6.50
C ASP A 40 -25.47 -16.35 -7.48
N VAL A 41 -24.86 -17.30 -8.18
CA VAL A 41 -23.83 -17.05 -9.19
C VAL A 41 -24.46 -16.97 -10.58
N CYS A 42 -24.26 -15.86 -11.28
CA CYS A 42 -24.73 -15.69 -12.65
C CYS A 42 -23.99 -16.67 -13.60
N LEU A 43 -24.74 -17.42 -14.43
CA LEU A 43 -24.16 -18.39 -15.35
C LEU A 43 -23.55 -17.80 -16.62
N LEU A 44 -23.76 -16.50 -16.90
CA LEU A 44 -23.16 -15.78 -18.03
C LEU A 44 -21.86 -15.06 -17.66
N CYS A 45 -21.90 -14.17 -16.67
CA CYS A 45 -20.75 -13.35 -16.28
C CYS A 45 -20.06 -13.77 -14.97
N PHE A 46 -20.51 -14.87 -14.34
CA PHE A 46 -19.94 -15.42 -13.12
C PHE A 46 -19.91 -14.47 -11.90
N ASN A 47 -20.73 -13.41 -11.93
CA ASN A 47 -20.95 -12.51 -10.80
C ASN A 47 -21.73 -13.20 -9.67
N GLY A 48 -21.30 -13.01 -8.42
CA GLY A 48 -21.97 -13.51 -7.22
C GLY A 48 -22.90 -12.46 -6.61
N GLY A 49 -24.18 -12.80 -6.44
CA GLY A 49 -25.19 -11.95 -5.81
C GLY A 49 -25.81 -12.62 -4.58
N CYS A 50 -26.07 -11.85 -3.53
CA CYS A 50 -26.81 -12.38 -2.37
C CYS A 50 -28.28 -12.67 -2.73
N ALA A 51 -28.80 -13.75 -2.15
CA ALA A 51 -30.13 -14.29 -2.42
C ALA A 51 -31.17 -13.93 -1.33
N GLY A 52 -30.77 -13.25 -0.25
CA GLY A 52 -31.58 -13.03 0.93
C GLY A 52 -32.66 -11.95 0.80
N ARG A 53 -33.58 -11.92 1.79
CA ARG A 53 -34.75 -11.03 1.79
C ARG A 53 -34.43 -9.55 2.05
N SER A 54 -33.33 -9.24 2.73
CA SER A 54 -32.96 -7.86 3.10
C SER A 54 -32.22 -7.11 1.99
N LYS A 55 -31.44 -7.82 1.16
CA LYS A 55 -30.77 -7.30 -0.03
C LYS A 55 -30.86 -8.31 -1.16
N THR A 56 -31.34 -7.89 -2.32
CA THR A 56 -31.54 -8.76 -3.49
C THR A 56 -30.54 -8.42 -4.60
N HIS A 57 -29.24 -8.52 -4.33
CA HIS A 57 -28.21 -8.17 -5.34
C HIS A 57 -28.30 -9.07 -6.57
N ALA A 58 -28.64 -10.35 -6.41
CA ALA A 58 -28.90 -11.25 -7.53
C ALA A 58 -30.07 -10.76 -8.41
N LYS A 59 -31.19 -10.37 -7.79
CA LYS A 59 -32.34 -9.81 -8.51
C LYS A 59 -31.99 -8.51 -9.23
N ARG A 60 -31.21 -7.63 -8.59
CA ARG A 60 -30.76 -6.37 -9.19
C ARG A 60 -29.87 -6.63 -10.40
N HIS A 61 -28.94 -7.58 -10.28
CA HIS A 61 -28.08 -8.02 -11.38
C HIS A 61 -28.92 -8.50 -12.57
N VAL A 62 -29.91 -9.36 -12.33
CA VAL A 62 -30.81 -9.89 -13.37
C VAL A 62 -31.60 -8.76 -14.03
N ASN A 63 -32.20 -7.87 -13.25
CA ASN A 63 -33.00 -6.76 -13.77
C ASN A 63 -32.16 -5.81 -14.65
N LYS A 64 -30.90 -5.60 -14.29
CA LYS A 64 -30.00 -4.70 -15.01
C LYS A 64 -29.44 -5.35 -16.29
N THR A 65 -28.90 -6.55 -16.17
CA THR A 65 -28.14 -7.20 -17.24
C THR A 65 -29.00 -8.07 -18.15
N GLY A 66 -30.22 -8.40 -17.72
CA GLY A 66 -31.04 -9.41 -18.38
C GLY A 66 -30.49 -10.84 -18.25
N HIS A 67 -29.51 -11.09 -17.37
CA HIS A 67 -28.96 -12.44 -17.18
C HIS A 67 -29.95 -13.31 -16.39
N LEU A 68 -30.68 -14.18 -17.08
CA LEU A 68 -31.85 -14.88 -16.52
C LEU A 68 -31.53 -16.15 -15.69
N TRP A 69 -30.27 -16.59 -15.70
CA TRP A 69 -29.86 -17.87 -15.12
C TRP A 69 -28.82 -17.71 -14.04
N THR A 70 -29.11 -18.23 -12.84
CA THR A 70 -28.19 -18.25 -11.71
C THR A 70 -28.12 -19.62 -11.06
N LEU A 71 -26.98 -19.91 -10.45
CA LEU A 71 -26.75 -21.10 -9.61
C LEU A 71 -26.65 -20.66 -8.16
N ASN A 72 -27.59 -21.08 -7.33
CA ASN A 72 -27.49 -20.89 -5.89
C ASN A 72 -26.54 -21.93 -5.30
N ILE A 73 -25.56 -21.49 -4.52
CA ILE A 73 -24.57 -22.34 -3.86
C ILE A 73 -24.69 -22.15 -2.35
N LYS A 74 -24.81 -23.25 -1.62
CA LYS A 74 -24.80 -23.30 -0.15
C LYS A 74 -23.76 -24.31 0.32
N ARG A 75 -22.91 -23.90 1.25
CA ARG A 75 -21.91 -24.76 1.89
C ARG A 75 -22.39 -25.13 3.29
N ARG A 76 -22.17 -26.39 3.67
CA ARG A 76 -22.47 -26.91 5.00
C ARG A 76 -21.27 -27.73 5.51
N PRO A 77 -20.96 -27.68 6.82
CA PRO A 77 -19.96 -28.57 7.40
C PRO A 77 -20.39 -30.02 7.20
N ASN A 78 -19.43 -30.90 6.93
CA ASN A 78 -19.69 -32.32 6.76
C ASN A 78 -19.73 -32.99 8.15
N GLU A 79 -20.89 -33.53 8.53
CA GLU A 79 -21.08 -34.17 9.86
C GLU A 79 -20.48 -35.59 9.93
N ALA A 80 -20.04 -36.16 8.80
CA ALA A 80 -19.40 -37.47 8.76
C ALA A 80 -17.91 -37.37 9.14
N GLN A 81 -17.53 -37.97 10.28
CA GLN A 81 -16.17 -37.94 10.87
C GLN A 81 -15.05 -38.53 10.00
N GLU A 82 -15.35 -39.21 8.89
CA GLU A 82 -14.38 -39.95 8.06
C GLU A 82 -14.24 -39.41 6.62
N ALA A 83 -14.89 -38.30 6.25
CA ALA A 83 -14.82 -37.80 4.88
C ALA A 83 -13.57 -36.94 4.63
N ALA A 84 -12.84 -37.24 3.55
CA ALA A 84 -11.69 -36.46 3.07
C ALA A 84 -12.00 -34.97 2.80
N ASN A 85 -13.28 -34.61 2.62
CA ASN A 85 -13.75 -33.25 2.40
C ASN A 85 -14.50 -32.72 3.64
N LYS A 86 -13.98 -31.64 4.23
CA LYS A 86 -14.54 -30.94 5.39
C LYS A 86 -15.94 -30.35 5.18
N TYR A 87 -16.37 -30.16 3.92
CA TYR A 87 -17.61 -29.47 3.58
C TYR A 87 -18.42 -30.22 2.52
N THR A 88 -19.74 -30.08 2.60
CA THR A 88 -20.71 -30.49 1.58
C THR A 88 -21.33 -29.25 0.92
N TYR A 89 -21.65 -29.35 -0.35
CA TYR A 89 -22.23 -28.25 -1.13
C TYR A 89 -23.60 -28.65 -1.67
N ALA A 90 -24.60 -27.81 -1.42
CA ALA A 90 -25.91 -27.90 -2.04
C ALA A 90 -26.02 -26.83 -3.14
N THR A 91 -26.35 -27.27 -4.35
CA THR A 91 -26.49 -26.40 -5.52
C THR A 91 -27.93 -26.42 -6.03
N MET A 92 -28.45 -25.27 -6.44
CA MET A 92 -29.81 -25.15 -6.99
C MET A 92 -29.84 -24.19 -8.17
N LEU A 93 -30.21 -24.70 -9.34
CA LEU A 93 -30.37 -23.88 -10.54
C LEU A 93 -31.65 -23.03 -10.44
N LYS A 94 -31.55 -21.74 -10.74
CA LYS A 94 -32.68 -20.80 -10.75
C LYS A 94 -32.90 -20.17 -12.11
N CYS A 95 -34.17 -20.09 -12.52
CA CYS A 95 -34.62 -19.34 -13.70
C CYS A 95 -35.43 -18.11 -13.25
N TRP A 96 -34.92 -16.92 -13.57
CA TRP A 96 -35.54 -15.65 -13.18
C TRP A 96 -36.69 -15.20 -14.08
N GLN A 97 -36.86 -15.84 -15.24
CA GLN A 97 -38.01 -15.60 -16.12
C GLN A 97 -39.26 -16.34 -15.66
N CYS A 98 -39.09 -17.47 -14.95
CA CYS A 98 -40.22 -18.24 -14.40
C CYS A 98 -40.79 -17.64 -13.10
N HIS A 99 -39.98 -16.89 -12.35
CA HIS A 99 -40.43 -16.19 -11.15
C HIS A 99 -39.49 -15.03 -10.82
N ALA A 100 -40.04 -13.91 -10.33
CA ALA A 100 -39.30 -12.68 -10.05
C ALA A 100 -38.25 -12.80 -8.93
N SER A 101 -38.24 -13.91 -8.19
CA SER A 101 -37.22 -14.25 -7.18
C SER A 101 -36.32 -15.43 -7.58
N GLY A 102 -36.39 -15.86 -8.85
CA GLY A 102 -35.74 -17.07 -9.35
C GLY A 102 -36.51 -18.34 -8.96
N ALA A 103 -37.16 -18.99 -9.94
CA ALA A 103 -37.81 -20.28 -9.71
C ALA A 103 -36.76 -21.41 -9.72
N PRO A 104 -36.78 -22.34 -8.75
CA PRO A 104 -35.91 -23.51 -8.79
C PRO A 104 -36.25 -24.39 -9.98
N VAL A 105 -35.23 -24.88 -10.67
CA VAL A 105 -35.35 -25.75 -11.85
C VAL A 105 -34.49 -26.99 -11.64
N ASP A 106 -35.00 -28.14 -12.07
CA ASP A 106 -34.29 -29.42 -11.96
C ASP A 106 -33.03 -29.46 -12.84
N ASP A 107 -31.98 -30.11 -12.32
CA ASP A 107 -30.68 -30.21 -12.98
C ASP A 107 -30.72 -31.03 -14.27
N THR A 108 -30.59 -30.34 -15.41
CA THR A 108 -30.39 -30.97 -16.73
C THR A 108 -28.96 -31.45 -16.92
N LYS A 109 -28.73 -32.39 -17.85
CA LYS A 109 -27.36 -32.86 -18.19
C LYS A 109 -26.43 -31.71 -18.60
N VAL A 110 -26.95 -30.72 -19.33
CA VAL A 110 -26.20 -29.53 -19.75
C VAL A 110 -25.85 -28.66 -18.54
N ALA A 111 -26.80 -28.42 -17.64
CA ALA A 111 -26.56 -27.66 -16.41
C ALA A 111 -25.49 -28.31 -15.53
N ARG A 112 -25.51 -29.65 -15.36
CA ARG A 112 -24.51 -30.36 -14.54
C ARG A 112 -23.07 -30.16 -15.01
N ARG A 113 -22.84 -30.02 -16.33
CA ARG A 113 -21.51 -29.72 -16.87
C ARG A 113 -21.06 -28.31 -16.45
N LEU A 114 -21.91 -27.31 -16.63
CA LEU A 114 -21.64 -25.92 -16.24
C LEU A 114 -21.42 -25.78 -14.73
N ILE A 115 -22.29 -26.39 -13.93
CA ILE A 115 -22.20 -26.41 -12.46
C ILE A 115 -20.85 -26.98 -12.03
N ARG A 116 -20.44 -28.13 -12.59
CA ARG A 116 -19.15 -28.74 -12.27
C ARG A 116 -17.97 -27.84 -12.64
N SER A 117 -18.04 -27.15 -13.78
CA SER A 117 -16.99 -26.20 -14.19
C SER A 117 -16.91 -25.00 -13.25
N ILE A 118 -18.05 -24.44 -12.82
CA ILE A 118 -18.11 -23.33 -11.87
C ILE A 118 -17.56 -23.73 -10.50
N MET A 119 -17.95 -24.89 -9.98
CA MET A 119 -17.48 -25.39 -8.69
C MET A 119 -15.99 -25.79 -8.69
N ARG A 120 -15.37 -25.96 -9.85
CA ARG A 120 -13.94 -26.27 -10.02
C ARG A 120 -13.11 -25.07 -10.46
N ALA A 121 -13.75 -23.94 -10.78
CA ALA A 121 -13.04 -22.77 -11.22
C ALA A 121 -12.15 -22.25 -10.07
N PRO A 122 -10.92 -21.78 -10.37
CA PRO A 122 -10.09 -21.16 -9.36
C PRO A 122 -10.82 -19.94 -8.79
N LEU A 123 -10.72 -19.78 -7.48
CA LEU A 123 -11.34 -18.67 -6.79
C LEU A 123 -10.64 -17.36 -7.17
N PRO A 124 -11.35 -16.23 -7.31
CA PRO A 124 -10.76 -14.93 -7.59
C PRO A 124 -9.93 -14.34 -6.43
N ALA A 125 -9.67 -15.12 -5.38
CA ALA A 125 -8.78 -14.72 -4.30
C ALA A 125 -7.40 -14.39 -4.89
N PRO A 126 -6.63 -13.49 -4.26
CA PRO A 126 -5.20 -13.40 -4.57
C PRO A 126 -4.67 -14.83 -4.59
N GLU A 127 -4.00 -15.21 -5.69
CA GLU A 127 -3.24 -16.45 -5.64
C GLU A 127 -2.42 -16.38 -4.36
N PRO A 128 -2.40 -17.46 -3.56
CA PRO A 128 -1.39 -17.55 -2.56
C PRO A 128 -0.05 -17.61 -3.32
N GLU A 129 0.51 -16.45 -3.66
CA GLU A 129 1.96 -16.26 -3.85
C GLU A 129 2.62 -16.43 -2.46
N PHE A 130 2.27 -17.53 -1.78
CA PHE A 130 2.68 -17.93 -0.44
C PHE A 130 4.15 -18.36 -0.40
N GLU A 131 4.87 -18.22 -1.50
CA GLU A 131 6.26 -18.66 -1.63
C GLU A 131 7.27 -17.49 -1.75
N HIS A 132 6.85 -16.26 -2.04
CA HIS A 132 7.80 -15.16 -2.35
C HIS A 132 8.11 -14.21 -1.18
N TRP A 133 7.44 -14.37 -0.02
CA TRP A 133 7.55 -13.44 1.12
C TRP A 133 7.98 -14.09 2.44
N ARG A 134 8.59 -15.27 2.40
CA ARG A 134 9.66 -15.51 3.38
C ARG A 134 10.74 -14.48 3.05
N GLU A 135 11.49 -13.96 4.02
CA GLU A 135 12.80 -13.35 3.72
C GLU A 135 13.42 -14.17 2.58
N VAL A 136 13.90 -13.52 1.51
CA VAL A 136 14.60 -14.25 0.45
C VAL A 136 15.92 -14.67 1.07
N ILE A 137 15.83 -15.74 1.86
CA ILE A 137 16.90 -16.35 2.58
C ILE A 137 17.74 -17.01 1.49
N ILE A 138 18.80 -16.30 1.09
CA ILE A 138 19.75 -16.79 0.09
C ILE A 138 20.79 -17.70 0.75
N PRO A 139 21.34 -18.66 0.01
CA PRO A 139 22.50 -19.41 0.47
C PRO A 139 23.69 -18.46 0.69
N CYS A 140 24.28 -18.51 1.88
CA CYS A 140 25.56 -17.84 2.13
C CYS A 140 26.73 -18.72 1.67
N GLU A 141 27.91 -18.12 1.46
CA GLU A 141 29.13 -18.82 1.04
C GLU A 141 29.48 -19.99 1.99
N HIS A 142 29.26 -19.82 3.29
CA HIS A 142 29.54 -20.84 4.29
C HIS A 142 28.68 -22.10 4.14
N VAL A 143 27.43 -21.97 3.70
CA VAL A 143 26.56 -23.13 3.40
C VAL A 143 27.05 -23.85 2.16
N LEU A 144 27.39 -23.11 1.12
CA LEU A 144 27.85 -23.67 -0.16
C LEU A 144 29.20 -24.37 -0.06
N THR A 145 30.04 -23.94 0.89
CA THR A 145 31.39 -24.48 1.13
C THR A 145 31.46 -25.43 2.33
N THR A 146 30.31 -25.75 2.96
CA THR A 146 30.28 -26.67 4.10
C THR A 146 30.78 -28.06 3.64
N PRO A 147 31.82 -28.61 4.30
CA PRO A 147 32.32 -29.92 3.92
C PRO A 147 31.29 -31.01 4.26
N PRO A 148 31.15 -32.05 3.42
CA PRO A 148 30.25 -33.16 3.71
C PRO A 148 30.69 -33.88 4.97
N TYR A 149 29.71 -34.24 5.80
CA TYR A 149 29.97 -34.97 7.03
C TYR A 149 30.50 -36.38 6.76
N ASN A 150 31.61 -36.73 7.42
CA ASN A 150 32.27 -38.04 7.31
C ASN A 150 32.21 -38.85 8.62
N GLY A 151 31.45 -38.41 9.62
CA GLY A 151 31.18 -39.21 10.82
C GLY A 151 30.04 -40.20 10.55
N GLY A 152 29.92 -41.24 11.39
CA GLY A 152 28.89 -42.27 11.22
C GLY A 152 27.45 -41.77 11.40
N ARG A 153 26.46 -42.67 11.31
CA ARG A 153 25.03 -42.33 11.45
C ARG A 153 24.73 -41.67 12.82
N ILE A 154 23.92 -40.61 12.79
CA ILE A 154 23.39 -39.97 14.00
C ILE A 154 22.15 -40.73 14.49
N ALA A 155 21.87 -40.64 15.80
CA ALA A 155 20.69 -41.22 16.42
C ALA A 155 19.37 -40.72 15.77
N PRO A 156 18.30 -41.54 15.74
CA PRO A 156 17.00 -41.13 15.20
C PRO A 156 16.42 -39.93 15.95
N SER A 157 15.60 -39.12 15.26
CA SER A 157 15.02 -37.87 15.77
C SER A 157 14.22 -38.03 17.07
N ASP A 158 13.65 -39.22 17.32
CA ASP A 158 12.82 -39.52 18.50
C ASP A 158 13.65 -39.68 19.80
N LEU A 159 14.98 -39.67 19.70
CA LEU A 159 15.94 -39.80 20.81
C LEU A 159 16.91 -38.60 20.87
N ALA A 160 16.60 -37.51 20.15
CA ALA A 160 17.48 -36.35 20.08
C ALA A 160 17.34 -35.47 21.34
N THR A 161 18.42 -35.34 22.09
CA THR A 161 18.55 -34.36 23.19
C THR A 161 19.79 -33.51 22.96
N CYS A 162 19.81 -32.31 23.54
CA CYS A 162 21.01 -31.48 23.53
C CYS A 162 22.18 -32.22 24.20
N ARG A 163 23.38 -32.09 23.65
CA ARG A 163 24.56 -32.81 24.17
C ARG A 163 25.02 -32.31 25.54
N GLU A 164 24.74 -31.04 25.84
CA GLU A 164 25.19 -30.34 27.05
C GLU A 164 24.07 -30.16 28.09
N CYS A 165 22.81 -30.47 27.77
CA CYS A 165 21.68 -30.36 28.70
C CYS A 165 20.50 -31.26 28.30
N ASP A 166 19.52 -31.43 29.19
CA ASP A 166 18.39 -32.37 28.99
C ASP A 166 17.24 -31.82 28.11
N LEU A 167 17.42 -30.70 27.41
CA LEU A 167 16.41 -30.16 26.51
C LEU A 167 16.22 -31.08 25.29
N GLY A 168 14.96 -31.46 25.03
CA GLY A 168 14.53 -32.23 23.85
C GLY A 168 13.87 -31.41 22.75
N GLU A 169 13.60 -30.13 23.00
CA GLU A 169 12.96 -29.21 22.05
C GLU A 169 13.93 -28.07 21.64
N ASN A 170 13.66 -27.41 20.51
CA ASN A 170 14.50 -26.33 19.96
C ASN A 170 15.97 -26.73 19.72
N LEU A 171 16.15 -27.89 19.08
CA LEU A 171 17.46 -28.48 18.79
C LEU A 171 18.01 -28.10 17.42
N TRP A 172 19.29 -27.74 17.41
CA TRP A 172 20.06 -27.32 16.24
C TRP A 172 21.18 -28.33 15.98
N LEU A 173 21.16 -28.92 14.77
CA LEU A 173 22.14 -29.88 14.28
C LEU A 173 23.23 -29.17 13.48
N CYS A 174 24.48 -29.34 13.90
CA CYS A 174 25.65 -28.83 13.19
C CYS A 174 25.93 -29.65 11.92
N LEU A 175 25.85 -29.02 10.74
CA LEU A 175 26.05 -29.69 9.44
C LEU A 175 27.51 -30.11 9.18
N THR A 176 28.48 -29.57 9.93
CA THR A 176 29.89 -29.95 9.80
C THR A 176 30.26 -31.20 10.60
N CYS A 177 29.72 -31.40 11.81
CA CYS A 177 30.18 -32.45 12.73
C CYS A 177 29.09 -33.27 13.41
N GLY A 178 27.82 -32.94 13.21
CA GLY A 178 26.71 -33.67 13.79
C GLY A 178 26.43 -33.38 15.26
N ASN A 179 27.02 -32.32 15.83
CA ASN A 179 26.72 -31.91 17.20
C ASN A 179 25.27 -31.39 17.33
N LEU A 180 24.57 -31.76 18.40
CA LEU A 180 23.22 -31.29 18.72
C LEU A 180 23.26 -30.32 19.89
N GLY A 181 22.93 -29.05 19.62
CA GLY A 181 22.87 -27.99 20.61
C GLY A 181 21.48 -27.36 20.71
N CYS A 182 21.04 -27.00 21.91
CA CYS A 182 19.81 -26.23 22.09
C CYS A 182 19.97 -24.78 21.59
N GLY A 183 18.87 -24.18 21.14
CA GLY A 183 18.80 -22.80 20.68
C GLY A 183 19.05 -21.77 21.79
N ARG A 184 19.13 -20.49 21.42
CA ARG A 184 19.30 -19.39 22.37
C ARG A 184 18.02 -19.17 23.19
N PRO A 185 18.12 -18.64 24.42
CA PRO A 185 16.94 -18.21 25.18
C PRO A 185 16.22 -17.09 24.41
N GLN A 186 14.94 -17.29 24.13
CA GLN A 186 14.07 -16.29 23.47
C GLN A 186 12.74 -16.24 24.20
N SER A 187 12.04 -15.10 24.16
CA SER A 187 10.78 -14.91 24.90
C SER A 187 9.72 -15.95 24.49
N GLY A 188 9.46 -16.93 25.36
CA GLY A 188 8.49 -18.01 25.15
C GLY A 188 9.05 -19.30 24.51
N ILE A 189 10.36 -19.40 24.30
CA ILE A 189 11.06 -20.60 23.80
C ILE A 189 12.23 -20.91 24.74
N GLU A 190 12.24 -22.12 25.30
CA GLU A 190 13.35 -22.58 26.14
C GLU A 190 14.61 -22.85 25.29
N GLY A 191 15.76 -22.45 25.81
CA GLY A 191 17.05 -22.60 25.14
C GLY A 191 18.18 -22.02 25.97
N ASN A 192 19.32 -22.70 26.02
CA ASN A 192 20.50 -22.30 26.79
C ASN A 192 21.65 -21.79 25.90
N GLY A 193 21.47 -21.76 24.58
CA GLY A 193 22.46 -21.24 23.63
C GLY A 193 23.63 -22.17 23.34
N HIS A 194 23.53 -23.46 23.66
CA HIS A 194 24.60 -24.44 23.42
C HIS A 194 24.98 -24.59 21.93
N GLY A 195 24.05 -24.33 21.00
CA GLY A 195 24.39 -24.25 19.57
C GLY A 195 25.40 -23.13 19.25
N LEU A 196 25.28 -21.97 19.90
CA LEU A 196 26.23 -20.86 19.75
C LEU A 196 27.55 -21.14 20.48
N ALA A 197 27.49 -21.73 21.66
CA ALA A 197 28.67 -22.14 22.42
C ALA A 197 29.54 -23.13 21.61
N HIS A 198 28.89 -24.09 20.94
CA HIS A 198 29.53 -25.02 20.01
C HIS A 198 30.21 -24.32 18.83
N TYR A 199 29.56 -23.33 18.21
CA TYR A 199 30.20 -22.53 17.16
C TYR A 199 31.42 -21.75 17.69
N ASN A 200 31.33 -21.17 18.89
CA ASN A 200 32.44 -20.41 19.47
C ASN A 200 33.69 -21.27 19.73
N SER A 201 33.51 -22.55 20.06
CA SER A 201 34.62 -23.48 20.34
C SER A 201 35.17 -24.18 19.09
N THR A 202 34.30 -24.55 18.14
CA THR A 202 34.69 -25.38 16.97
C THR A 202 34.78 -24.58 15.68
N LYS A 203 34.22 -23.38 15.63
CA LYS A 203 34.06 -22.56 14.42
C LYS A 203 33.30 -23.26 13.29
N HIS A 204 32.34 -24.11 13.64
CA HIS A 204 31.43 -24.71 12.67
C HIS A 204 30.23 -23.79 12.38
N PRO A 205 30.15 -23.19 11.18
CA PRO A 205 29.29 -22.02 10.97
C PRO A 205 27.82 -22.36 10.79
N VAL A 206 27.47 -23.52 10.24
CA VAL A 206 26.11 -23.80 9.74
C VAL A 206 25.39 -24.86 10.57
N ASN A 207 24.17 -24.54 10.99
CA ASN A 207 23.29 -25.43 11.75
C ASN A 207 21.87 -25.46 11.19
N VAL A 208 21.22 -26.62 11.24
CA VAL A 208 19.81 -26.80 10.84
C VAL A 208 18.95 -27.14 12.05
N LYS A 209 17.74 -26.57 12.14
CA LYS A 209 16.78 -26.87 13.22
C LYS A 209 15.99 -28.14 12.91
N LEU A 210 16.16 -29.18 13.73
CA LEU A 210 15.66 -30.53 13.43
C LEU A 210 14.14 -30.60 13.18
N GLY A 211 13.32 -29.98 14.03
CA GLY A 211 11.86 -30.07 13.90
C GLY A 211 11.25 -29.28 12.74
N THR A 212 12.04 -28.50 12.01
CA THR A 212 11.58 -27.69 10.87
C THR A 212 11.83 -28.34 9.51
N ILE A 213 12.47 -29.52 9.50
CA ILE A 213 12.81 -30.24 8.27
C ILE A 213 11.53 -30.79 7.62
N THR A 214 11.39 -30.53 6.32
CA THR A 214 10.25 -30.94 5.49
C THR A 214 10.63 -32.06 4.53
N ALA A 215 9.64 -32.84 4.09
CA ALA A 215 9.83 -33.92 3.12
C ALA A 215 10.34 -33.46 1.75
N GLU A 216 10.16 -32.17 1.43
CA GLU A 216 10.62 -31.51 0.20
C GLU A 216 12.10 -31.08 0.28
N GLY A 217 12.76 -31.29 1.43
CA GLY A 217 14.18 -30.98 1.61
C GLY A 217 14.45 -29.54 2.05
N GLY A 218 13.46 -28.83 2.58
CA GLY A 218 13.63 -27.52 3.22
C GLY A 218 13.67 -27.62 4.75
N GLY A 219 14.31 -26.67 5.42
CA GLY A 219 14.36 -26.52 6.88
C GLY A 219 14.97 -25.17 7.27
N ASP A 220 14.79 -24.76 8.53
CA ASP A 220 15.38 -23.52 9.04
C ASP A 220 16.88 -23.74 9.29
N ILE A 221 17.72 -22.95 8.62
CA ILE A 221 19.18 -23.03 8.73
C ILE A 221 19.69 -21.68 9.20
N HIS A 222 20.64 -21.72 10.14
CA HIS A 222 21.27 -20.53 10.69
C HIS A 222 22.79 -20.62 10.50
N CYS A 223 23.37 -19.54 10.00
CA CYS A 223 24.82 -19.39 9.89
C CYS A 223 25.30 -18.47 11.02
N TYR A 224 26.04 -19.01 11.99
CA TYR A 224 26.57 -18.23 13.11
C TYR A 224 27.68 -17.25 12.71
N GLU A 225 28.39 -17.50 11.60
CA GLU A 225 29.40 -16.57 11.06
C GLU A 225 28.72 -15.32 10.47
N CYS A 226 27.66 -15.51 9.68
CA CYS A 226 26.85 -14.40 9.15
C CYS A 226 25.92 -13.79 10.22
N SER A 227 25.73 -14.48 11.35
CA SER A 227 24.73 -14.17 12.37
C SER A 227 23.30 -14.03 11.79
N ASP A 228 22.99 -14.81 10.75
CA ASP A 228 21.75 -14.69 9.99
C ASP A 228 21.19 -16.06 9.55
N SER A 229 19.88 -16.10 9.27
CA SER A 229 19.20 -17.24 8.68
C SER A 229 19.64 -17.41 7.22
N THR A 230 19.85 -18.64 6.76
CA THR A 230 20.30 -18.94 5.40
C THR A 230 19.58 -20.18 4.85
N LYS A 231 19.77 -20.47 3.55
CA LYS A 231 19.13 -21.58 2.85
C LYS A 231 20.20 -22.48 2.27
N ASP A 232 19.97 -23.78 2.35
CA ASP A 232 20.86 -24.77 1.76
C ASP A 232 20.15 -25.48 0.59
N PRO A 233 20.57 -25.21 -0.66
CA PRO A 233 20.00 -25.88 -1.82
C PRO A 233 20.31 -27.39 -1.84
N TYR A 234 21.29 -27.84 -1.05
CA TYR A 234 21.74 -29.23 -0.96
C TYR A 234 21.44 -29.88 0.39
N LEU A 235 20.50 -29.32 1.18
CA LEU A 235 20.17 -29.81 2.52
C LEU A 235 19.88 -31.31 2.56
N SER A 236 19.15 -31.81 1.56
CA SER A 236 18.82 -33.24 1.45
C SER A 236 20.07 -34.11 1.31
N ALA A 237 21.10 -33.64 0.60
CA ALA A 237 22.37 -34.35 0.45
C ALA A 237 23.20 -34.30 1.73
N HIS A 238 23.26 -33.15 2.41
CA HIS A 238 23.93 -33.01 3.69
C HIS A 238 23.29 -33.91 4.77
N LEU A 239 21.96 -33.93 4.87
CA LEU A 239 21.24 -34.78 5.81
C LEU A 239 21.38 -36.28 5.51
N ALA A 240 21.51 -36.66 4.24
CA ALA A 240 21.77 -38.05 3.86
C ALA A 240 23.12 -38.57 4.40
N ALA A 241 24.14 -37.71 4.47
CA ALA A 241 25.45 -38.07 5.06
C ALA A 241 25.34 -38.41 6.56
N PHE A 242 24.39 -37.79 7.27
CA PHE A 242 24.07 -38.09 8.67
C PHE A 242 23.20 -39.35 8.85
N GLY A 243 22.73 -39.96 7.74
CA GLY A 243 21.79 -41.07 7.75
C GLY A 243 20.33 -40.65 7.94
N ILE A 244 20.01 -39.36 7.78
CA ILE A 244 18.66 -38.81 7.93
C ILE A 244 17.96 -38.81 6.57
N ASN A 245 16.86 -39.55 6.44
CA ASN A 245 16.04 -39.55 5.24
C ASN A 245 14.96 -38.47 5.33
N VAL A 246 15.12 -37.38 4.58
CA VAL A 246 14.16 -36.26 4.57
C VAL A 246 12.74 -36.68 4.20
N ARG A 247 12.55 -37.70 3.34
CA ARG A 247 11.23 -38.14 2.87
C ARG A 247 10.35 -38.77 3.95
N THR A 248 10.96 -39.22 5.05
CA THR A 248 10.25 -39.81 6.19
C THR A 248 9.93 -38.78 7.27
N LEU A 249 10.41 -37.55 7.13
CA LEU A 249 10.22 -36.48 8.10
C LEU A 249 9.06 -35.56 7.69
N SER A 250 8.25 -35.19 8.68
CA SER A 250 7.24 -34.16 8.59
C SER A 250 7.59 -33.06 9.58
N LYS A 251 7.30 -31.80 9.24
CA LYS A 251 7.51 -30.68 10.13
C LYS A 251 6.77 -30.89 11.47
N THR A 252 7.51 -31.03 12.56
CA THR A 252 6.97 -31.24 13.93
C THR A 252 7.04 -29.96 14.77
N ASP A 253 7.97 -29.06 14.45
CA ASP A 253 8.17 -27.79 15.16
C ASP A 253 7.87 -26.59 14.26
N LYS A 254 7.48 -25.49 14.91
CA LYS A 254 7.27 -24.20 14.25
C LYS A 254 8.60 -23.60 13.79
N THR A 255 8.56 -22.94 12.63
CA THR A 255 9.71 -22.19 12.12
C THR A 255 9.96 -20.96 13.01
N MET A 256 11.16 -20.39 12.92
CA MET A 256 11.49 -19.16 13.66
C MET A 256 10.54 -18.01 13.33
N ALA A 257 10.13 -17.87 12.07
CA ALA A 257 9.16 -16.85 11.63
C ALA A 257 7.74 -17.08 12.19
N GLU A 258 7.31 -18.35 12.28
CA GLU A 258 6.02 -18.71 12.90
C GLU A 258 6.04 -18.45 14.40
N LEU A 259 7.16 -18.75 15.06
CA LEU A 259 7.34 -18.49 16.48
C LEU A 259 7.36 -16.98 16.78
N GLN A 260 8.03 -16.16 15.97
CA GLN A 260 8.00 -14.71 16.08
C GLN A 260 6.59 -14.15 15.85
N SER A 261 5.86 -14.69 14.87
CA SER A 261 4.46 -14.33 14.62
C SER A 261 3.56 -14.69 15.80
N GLU A 262 3.77 -15.86 16.42
CA GLU A 262 3.03 -16.28 17.61
C GLU A 262 3.39 -15.49 18.86
N VAL A 263 4.65 -15.08 19.03
CA VAL A 263 5.06 -14.17 20.10
C VAL A 263 4.36 -12.82 19.92
N ASN A 264 4.29 -12.27 18.71
CA ASN A 264 3.53 -11.05 18.41
C ASN A 264 2.02 -11.23 18.70
N ILE A 265 1.44 -12.37 18.33
CA ILE A 265 0.03 -12.69 18.62
C ILE A 265 -0.21 -12.85 20.13
N LYS A 266 0.68 -13.54 20.87
CA LYS A 266 0.58 -13.72 22.34
C LYS A 266 0.81 -12.41 23.10
N TYR A 267 1.75 -11.57 22.69
CA TYR A 267 1.96 -10.23 23.25
C TYR A 267 0.80 -9.27 22.97
N SER A 268 -0.10 -9.57 22.04
CA SER A 268 -1.34 -8.79 21.87
C SER A 268 -2.28 -8.88 23.09
N TRP A 269 -2.09 -9.89 23.97
CA TRP A 269 -2.94 -10.16 25.13
C TRP A 269 -2.35 -9.76 26.49
N SER A 270 -1.09 -9.31 26.56
CA SER A 270 -0.38 -9.08 27.83
C SER A 270 -0.54 -7.68 28.40
N VAL A 271 -1.77 -7.13 28.38
CA VAL A 271 -2.16 -6.05 29.29
C VAL A 271 -3.32 -6.53 30.16
N GLY A 272 -3.03 -7.52 31.02
CA GLY A 272 -3.67 -7.79 32.32
C GLY A 272 -5.17 -8.12 32.43
N ASN A 273 -6.03 -7.76 31.47
CA ASN A 273 -7.47 -7.79 31.63
C ASN A 273 -8.17 -8.57 30.51
N VAL A 274 -9.20 -9.33 30.89
CA VAL A 274 -10.14 -9.95 29.93
C VAL A 274 -10.88 -8.81 29.21
N LEU A 275 -10.57 -8.60 27.94
CA LEU A 275 -11.21 -7.58 27.11
C LEU A 275 -12.69 -7.91 26.89
N GLU A 276 -13.57 -6.95 27.15
CA GLU A 276 -15.02 -7.11 26.95
C GLU A 276 -15.36 -6.98 25.46
N PRO A 277 -15.85 -8.05 24.80
CA PRO A 277 -16.23 -8.00 23.40
C PRO A 277 -17.44 -7.09 23.19
N VAL A 278 -17.40 -6.27 22.13
CA VAL A 278 -18.50 -5.36 21.79
C VAL A 278 -19.05 -5.69 20.39
N PHE A 279 -20.36 -5.54 20.22
CA PHE A 279 -21.06 -5.92 19.01
C PHE A 279 -22.05 -4.84 18.55
N GLY A 280 -22.33 -4.80 17.25
CA GLY A 280 -23.36 -3.95 16.65
C GLY A 280 -22.87 -3.10 15.47
N PRO A 281 -23.68 -2.12 15.04
CA PRO A 281 -23.34 -1.20 13.94
C PRO A 281 -22.03 -0.45 14.21
N GLY A 282 -21.09 -0.51 13.26
CA GLY A 282 -19.78 0.15 13.39
C GLY A 282 -18.79 -0.58 14.32
N LEU A 283 -19.11 -1.81 14.74
CA LEU A 283 -18.33 -2.65 15.65
C LEU A 283 -18.03 -4.02 15.02
N THR A 284 -17.92 -4.10 13.70
CA THR A 284 -17.58 -5.33 12.98
C THR A 284 -16.06 -5.50 12.91
N GLY A 285 -15.54 -6.67 13.28
CA GLY A 285 -14.13 -7.03 13.09
C GLY A 285 -13.81 -7.42 11.65
N LEU A 286 -12.55 -7.25 11.25
CA LEU A 286 -12.01 -7.62 9.94
C LEU A 286 -11.15 -8.87 10.07
N ALA A 287 -11.50 -9.95 9.40
CA ALA A 287 -10.70 -11.18 9.43
C ALA A 287 -9.32 -10.94 8.83
N GLU A 288 -8.30 -11.50 9.49
CA GLU A 288 -6.92 -11.39 9.04
C GLU A 288 -6.70 -12.24 7.79
N LEU A 289 -6.24 -11.60 6.71
CA LEU A 289 -5.88 -12.23 5.44
C LEU A 289 -4.46 -11.80 5.10
N ASP A 290 -3.50 -12.73 5.12
CA ASP A 290 -2.10 -12.47 4.72
C ASP A 290 -1.51 -11.15 5.30
N HIS A 291 -1.48 -11.04 6.64
CA HIS A 291 -0.93 -9.88 7.35
C HIS A 291 -1.63 -8.54 7.04
N SER A 292 -2.92 -8.54 6.69
CA SER A 292 -3.73 -7.36 6.38
C SER A 292 -4.05 -6.41 7.56
N SER A 293 -3.33 -6.47 8.68
CA SER A 293 -3.66 -5.69 9.89
C SER A 293 -3.54 -4.18 9.70
N TYR A 294 -2.61 -3.73 8.83
CA TYR A 294 -2.45 -2.32 8.45
C TYR A 294 -3.69 -1.81 7.71
N MET A 295 -4.18 -2.56 6.70
CA MET A 295 -5.41 -2.23 5.96
C MET A 295 -6.62 -2.21 6.89
N ALA A 296 -6.72 -3.22 7.76
CA ALA A 296 -7.83 -3.34 8.68
C ALA A 296 -7.90 -2.13 9.62
N SER A 297 -6.76 -1.72 10.18
CA SER A 297 -6.66 -0.57 11.07
C SER A 297 -7.09 0.74 10.37
N ILE A 298 -6.63 0.97 9.14
CA ILE A 298 -6.97 2.16 8.36
C ILE A 298 -8.46 2.18 7.99
N LEU A 299 -9.00 1.08 7.48
CA LEU A 299 -10.40 1.01 7.06
C LEU A 299 -11.36 1.21 8.24
N GLN A 300 -11.04 0.67 9.42
CA GLN A 300 -11.84 0.90 10.62
C GLN A 300 -11.93 2.39 10.99
N ILE A 301 -10.82 3.12 10.88
CA ILE A 301 -10.78 4.55 11.17
C ILE A 301 -11.51 5.35 10.10
N LEU A 302 -11.24 5.10 8.82
CA LEU A 302 -11.90 5.81 7.71
C LEU A 302 -13.42 5.71 7.80
N PHE A 303 -13.95 4.50 8.00
CA PHE A 303 -15.40 4.30 8.12
C PHE A 303 -15.97 4.73 9.48
N ALA A 304 -15.14 5.08 10.46
CA ALA A 304 -15.62 5.78 11.65
C ALA A 304 -15.90 7.27 11.40
N LEU A 305 -15.35 7.87 10.34
CA LEU A 305 -15.53 9.28 10.00
C LEU A 305 -16.85 9.53 9.24
N PRO A 306 -17.59 10.62 9.55
CA PRO A 306 -18.87 10.92 8.92
C PRO A 306 -18.83 11.09 7.40
N ALA A 307 -17.73 11.63 6.84
CA ALA A 307 -17.60 11.84 5.40
C ALA A 307 -17.65 10.52 4.61
N PHE A 308 -16.91 9.52 5.05
CA PHE A 308 -16.89 8.18 4.43
C PHE A 308 -18.22 7.45 4.65
N GLN A 309 -18.82 7.56 5.83
CA GLN A 309 -20.15 7.00 6.09
C GLN A 309 -21.20 7.60 5.15
N THR A 310 -21.23 8.93 5.02
CA THR A 310 -22.19 9.63 4.16
C THR A 310 -22.01 9.26 2.70
N ARG A 311 -20.76 9.14 2.23
CA ARG A 311 -20.45 8.83 0.82
C ARG A 311 -20.79 7.38 0.44
N TYR A 312 -20.46 6.43 1.30
CA TYR A 312 -20.48 5.00 0.95
C TYR A 312 -21.59 4.19 1.62
N PHE A 313 -22.11 4.59 2.79
CA PHE A 313 -23.15 3.83 3.50
C PHE A 313 -24.58 4.26 3.10
N ASN A 314 -24.82 5.56 2.90
CA ASN A 314 -26.17 6.14 2.75
C ASN A 314 -26.89 5.89 1.41
N VAL A 315 -26.32 5.13 0.47
CA VAL A 315 -26.98 4.85 -0.82
C VAL A 315 -26.89 3.37 -1.14
N ALA A 316 -28.03 2.74 -1.40
CA ALA A 316 -28.14 1.30 -1.63
C ALA A 316 -27.49 0.83 -2.94
N TYR A 317 -26.97 1.74 -3.77
CA TYR A 317 -26.33 1.42 -5.05
C TYR A 317 -25.37 2.50 -5.53
N CYS A 318 -24.38 2.09 -6.32
CA CYS A 318 -23.48 2.97 -7.04
C CYS A 318 -24.16 3.47 -8.32
N LYS A 319 -24.39 4.79 -8.43
CA LYS A 319 -25.05 5.44 -9.59
C LYS A 319 -24.34 5.14 -10.91
N TRP A 320 -23.03 4.92 -10.88
CA TRP A 320 -22.27 4.57 -12.08
C TRP A 320 -22.71 3.24 -12.68
N HIS A 321 -23.33 2.36 -11.87
CA HIS A 321 -23.98 1.17 -12.37
C HIS A 321 -25.46 1.36 -12.77
N GLU A 322 -25.98 2.57 -12.92
CA GLU A 322 -27.35 2.82 -13.42
C GLU A 322 -27.44 2.96 -14.95
N GLY A 323 -26.33 3.24 -15.66
CA GLY A 323 -26.29 3.42 -17.13
C GLY A 323 -26.23 2.13 -17.96
N GLU A 324 -26.51 2.26 -19.26
CA GLU A 324 -26.51 1.18 -20.28
C GLU A 324 -25.11 0.77 -20.77
N ASP A 325 -24.06 1.53 -20.43
CA ASP A 325 -22.69 1.23 -20.85
C ASP A 325 -22.18 -0.09 -20.24
N MET A 326 -21.27 -0.77 -20.96
CA MET A 326 -20.62 -2.00 -20.51
C MET A 326 -19.71 -1.73 -19.31
N LEU A 327 -20.32 -1.73 -18.14
CA LEU A 327 -19.66 -1.43 -16.88
C LEU A 327 -18.94 -2.66 -16.33
N PRO A 328 -17.76 -2.51 -15.71
CA PRO A 328 -17.01 -3.59 -15.10
C PRO A 328 -17.83 -4.30 -14.02
N LEU A 329 -17.47 -5.55 -13.73
CA LEU A 329 -18.10 -6.32 -12.65
C LEU A 329 -18.01 -5.55 -11.32
N PRO A 330 -19.01 -5.62 -10.42
CA PRO A 330 -18.94 -4.92 -9.12
C PRO A 330 -17.69 -5.27 -8.30
N ALA A 331 -17.11 -6.46 -8.50
CA ALA A 331 -15.85 -6.89 -7.91
C ALA A 331 -14.63 -6.07 -8.35
N GLN A 332 -14.69 -5.41 -9.52
CA GLN A 332 -13.61 -4.62 -10.12
C GLN A 332 -13.86 -3.10 -9.99
N CYS A 333 -14.96 -2.70 -9.37
CA CYS A 333 -15.33 -1.31 -9.18
C CYS A 333 -14.94 -0.85 -7.77
N VAL A 334 -14.05 0.16 -7.67
CA VAL A 334 -13.56 0.75 -6.40
C VAL A 334 -14.75 1.20 -5.56
N GLU A 335 -15.64 2.01 -6.12
CA GLU A 335 -16.87 2.48 -5.47
C GLU A 335 -17.74 1.33 -4.94
N CYS A 336 -17.92 0.23 -5.67
CA CYS A 336 -18.68 -0.93 -5.19
C CYS A 336 -17.97 -1.64 -4.04
N GLN A 337 -16.65 -1.84 -4.11
CA GLN A 337 -15.91 -2.47 -3.02
C GLN A 337 -15.88 -1.58 -1.76
N MET A 338 -15.73 -0.26 -1.91
CA MET A 338 -15.80 0.67 -0.78
C MET A 338 -17.19 0.68 -0.12
N ARG A 339 -18.27 0.64 -0.91
CA ARG A 339 -19.64 0.49 -0.38
C ARG A 339 -19.86 -0.86 0.31
N LYS A 340 -19.31 -1.94 -0.26
CA LYS A 340 -19.36 -3.27 0.35
C LYS A 340 -18.69 -3.25 1.72
N VAL A 341 -17.48 -2.66 1.83
CA VAL A 341 -16.78 -2.49 3.12
C VAL A 341 -17.59 -1.62 4.08
N ALA A 342 -18.14 -0.50 3.62
CA ALA A 342 -19.00 0.36 4.44
C ALA A 342 -20.20 -0.41 5.02
N ASP A 343 -20.88 -1.20 4.19
CA ASP A 343 -21.99 -2.05 4.64
C ASP A 343 -21.53 -3.11 5.64
N GLY A 344 -20.39 -3.76 5.39
CA GLY A 344 -19.82 -4.75 6.30
C GLY A 344 -19.52 -4.18 7.70
N LEU A 345 -18.90 -3.01 7.74
CA LEU A 345 -18.49 -2.36 8.97
C LEU A 345 -19.66 -1.69 9.72
N LEU A 346 -20.55 -1.01 8.99
CA LEU A 346 -21.52 -0.09 9.59
C LEU A 346 -22.92 -0.69 9.76
N SER A 347 -23.30 -1.73 9.00
CA SER A 347 -24.67 -2.27 9.08
C SER A 347 -24.97 -3.03 10.38
N GLY A 348 -23.95 -3.54 11.06
CA GLY A 348 -24.09 -4.40 12.24
C GLY A 348 -24.49 -5.85 11.93
N ARG A 349 -24.79 -6.21 10.67
CA ARG A 349 -25.22 -7.58 10.27
C ARG A 349 -24.16 -8.67 10.48
N TYR A 350 -22.90 -8.25 10.54
CA TYR A 350 -21.75 -9.14 10.70
C TYR A 350 -21.12 -9.02 12.10
N SER A 351 -21.75 -8.26 13.00
CA SER A 351 -21.28 -8.03 14.37
C SER A 351 -22.36 -8.46 15.36
N HIS A 352 -22.37 -9.75 15.69
CA HIS A 352 -23.32 -10.36 16.62
C HIS A 352 -22.60 -11.32 17.57
N PRO A 353 -23.05 -11.43 18.83
CA PRO A 353 -22.49 -12.40 19.77
C PRO A 353 -22.69 -13.82 19.23
N VAL A 354 -21.72 -14.70 19.49
CA VAL A 354 -21.85 -16.13 19.18
C VAL A 354 -22.98 -16.69 20.03
N GLN A 355 -24.09 -17.12 19.41
CA GLN A 355 -25.13 -17.87 20.10
C GLN A 355 -24.57 -19.25 20.43
N ASP A 356 -24.64 -19.66 21.71
CA ASP A 356 -24.15 -20.94 22.21
C ASP A 356 -24.46 -22.07 21.25
N LEU A 357 -23.40 -22.61 20.62
CA LEU A 357 -23.48 -23.93 19.99
C LEU A 357 -23.85 -24.91 21.12
N SER A 358 -24.97 -25.61 20.94
CA SER A 358 -25.56 -26.62 21.83
C SER A 358 -24.54 -27.30 22.77
N GLU A 359 -24.92 -27.46 24.04
CA GLU A 359 -24.18 -27.99 25.20
C GLU A 359 -23.28 -29.25 25.02
N GLN A 360 -23.22 -29.88 23.85
CA GLN A 360 -22.51 -31.13 23.59
C GLN A 360 -21.02 -30.98 23.25
N HIS A 361 -20.47 -29.77 23.09
CA HIS A 361 -19.05 -29.53 22.77
C HIS A 361 -18.22 -28.90 23.91
N LYS A 362 -18.59 -29.14 25.19
CA LYS A 362 -17.77 -28.77 26.35
C LYS A 362 -16.68 -29.83 26.62
N VAL A 363 -15.71 -29.98 25.71
CA VAL A 363 -14.45 -30.68 26.03
C VAL A 363 -13.26 -29.83 25.58
N GLN A 364 -12.67 -29.16 26.58
CA GLN A 364 -11.30 -28.63 26.65
C GLN A 364 -10.79 -27.80 25.47
N ARG A 365 -10.89 -26.46 25.58
CA ARG A 365 -9.87 -25.45 25.17
C ARG A 365 -10.36 -24.02 25.49
N ILE A 366 -9.53 -23.27 26.24
CA ILE A 366 -9.24 -21.81 26.28
C ILE A 366 -10.40 -20.82 25.99
N PRO A 367 -10.58 -19.70 26.74
CA PRO A 367 -11.72 -18.77 26.60
C PRO A 367 -11.64 -17.84 25.36
N SER A 368 -11.48 -18.41 24.17
CA SER A 368 -11.50 -17.73 22.86
C SER A 368 -12.85 -17.84 22.14
N THR A 369 -13.88 -18.37 22.79
CA THR A 369 -15.18 -18.72 22.18
C THR A 369 -16.17 -17.55 22.05
N GLN A 370 -15.81 -16.33 22.47
CA GLN A 370 -16.74 -15.18 22.46
C GLN A 370 -16.66 -14.31 21.19
N PHE A 371 -15.60 -14.41 20.38
CA PHE A 371 -15.42 -13.59 19.18
C PHE A 371 -15.85 -14.37 17.93
N ARG A 372 -16.71 -13.77 17.10
CA ARG A 372 -17.08 -14.33 15.79
C ARG A 372 -16.01 -13.98 14.75
N THR A 373 -15.85 -14.83 13.74
CA THR A 373 -15.00 -14.56 12.57
C THR A 373 -15.42 -13.24 11.90
N GLY A 374 -14.47 -12.32 11.75
CA GLY A 374 -14.69 -11.03 11.09
C GLY A 374 -15.00 -11.15 9.59
N ILE A 375 -15.37 -10.03 8.95
CA ILE A 375 -15.58 -9.99 7.50
C ILE A 375 -14.24 -10.04 6.76
N LYS A 376 -14.20 -10.70 5.60
CA LYS A 376 -12.97 -10.94 4.82
C LYS A 376 -12.84 -9.91 3.69
N LEU A 377 -11.74 -9.15 3.68
CA LEU A 377 -11.49 -8.11 2.66
C LEU A 377 -10.99 -8.65 1.29
N ALA A 378 -11.20 -9.93 0.99
CA ALA A 378 -10.64 -10.59 -0.18
C ALA A 378 -10.97 -9.87 -1.50
N GLY A 379 -12.21 -9.39 -1.67
CA GLY A 379 -12.63 -8.66 -2.87
C GLY A 379 -11.92 -7.31 -3.04
N LEU A 380 -11.71 -6.56 -1.95
CA LEU A 380 -10.99 -5.30 -2.00
C LEU A 380 -9.49 -5.52 -2.25
N MET A 381 -8.88 -6.50 -1.58
CA MET A 381 -7.47 -6.84 -1.78
C MET A 381 -7.20 -7.26 -3.23
N ALA A 382 -8.04 -8.13 -3.79
CA ALA A 382 -7.93 -8.55 -5.19
C ALA A 382 -8.14 -7.39 -6.18
N LEU A 383 -8.97 -6.40 -5.84
CA LEU A 383 -9.12 -5.18 -6.63
C LEU A 383 -7.83 -4.35 -6.57
N ILE A 384 -7.29 -4.13 -5.38
CA ILE A 384 -6.10 -3.30 -5.16
C ILE A 384 -4.88 -3.91 -5.85
N GLN A 385 -4.67 -5.21 -5.73
CA GLN A 385 -3.54 -5.91 -6.37
C GLN A 385 -3.53 -5.76 -7.90
N LYS A 386 -4.69 -5.53 -8.53
CA LYS A 386 -4.82 -5.31 -9.98
C LYS A 386 -4.64 -3.86 -10.41
N GLN A 387 -4.56 -2.91 -9.46
CA GLN A 387 -4.31 -1.51 -9.77
C GLN A 387 -2.80 -1.23 -9.92
N PRO A 388 -2.42 -0.17 -10.65
CA PRO A 388 -1.03 0.29 -10.70
C PRO A 388 -0.46 0.56 -9.29
N ALA A 389 0.78 0.12 -9.04
CA ALA A 389 1.45 0.13 -7.72
C ALA A 389 0.77 -0.66 -6.60
N GLY A 390 -0.43 -1.23 -6.82
CA GLY A 390 -1.19 -1.92 -5.77
C GLY A 390 -0.49 -3.15 -5.20
N SER A 391 0.24 -3.90 -6.02
CA SER A 391 1.03 -5.05 -5.54
C SER A 391 2.15 -4.64 -4.59
N GLU A 392 2.86 -3.54 -4.89
CA GLU A 392 3.96 -3.05 -4.05
C GLU A 392 3.44 -2.58 -2.69
N ILE A 393 2.32 -1.86 -2.67
CA ILE A 393 1.66 -1.42 -1.43
C ILE A 393 1.22 -2.63 -0.58
N MET A 394 0.65 -3.65 -1.23
CA MET A 394 0.24 -4.88 -0.55
C MET A 394 1.42 -5.63 0.08
N GLN A 395 2.61 -5.48 -0.51
CA GLN A 395 3.88 -6.06 -0.04
C GLN A 395 4.56 -5.22 1.04
N GLY A 396 4.50 -3.88 0.93
CA GLY A 396 5.11 -2.93 1.86
C GLY A 396 4.50 -2.97 3.26
N ARG A 397 3.19 -3.23 3.36
CA ARG A 397 2.44 -3.47 4.61
C ARG A 397 2.54 -2.33 5.65
N ASP A 398 2.92 -1.13 5.22
CA ASP A 398 2.90 0.06 6.08
C ASP A 398 1.52 0.74 6.07
N ALA A 399 1.05 1.13 7.25
CA ALA A 399 -0.28 1.71 7.40
C ALA A 399 -0.39 3.13 6.81
N GLU A 400 0.68 3.93 6.83
CA GLU A 400 0.69 5.27 6.25
C GLU A 400 0.74 5.20 4.73
N GLU A 401 1.61 4.36 4.20
CA GLU A 401 1.72 4.13 2.75
C GLU A 401 0.39 3.64 2.16
N PHE A 402 -0.25 2.67 2.82
CA PHE A 402 -1.59 2.19 2.42
C PHE A 402 -2.66 3.28 2.53
N PHE A 403 -2.61 4.12 3.55
CA PHE A 403 -3.56 5.24 3.71
C PHE A 403 -3.43 6.23 2.55
N THR A 404 -2.20 6.70 2.27
CA THR A 404 -1.89 7.62 1.16
C THR A 404 -2.35 7.02 -0.17
N TYR A 405 -2.00 5.76 -0.45
CA TYR A 405 -2.44 5.05 -1.64
C TYR A 405 -3.96 4.96 -1.77
N LEU A 406 -4.66 4.64 -0.67
CA LEU A 406 -6.12 4.52 -0.68
C LEU A 406 -6.81 5.87 -0.94
N LEU A 407 -6.30 6.97 -0.37
CA LEU A 407 -6.81 8.31 -0.67
C LEU A 407 -6.66 8.63 -2.17
N ASP A 408 -5.49 8.36 -2.74
CA ASP A 408 -5.23 8.60 -4.15
C ASP A 408 -6.09 7.72 -5.06
N LEU A 409 -6.30 6.45 -4.68
CA LEU A 409 -7.20 5.55 -5.39
C LEU A 409 -8.64 6.10 -5.41
N VAL A 410 -9.13 6.59 -4.26
CA VAL A 410 -10.47 7.18 -4.15
C VAL A 410 -10.57 8.48 -4.96
N ARG A 411 -9.57 9.35 -4.93
CA ARG A 411 -9.52 10.60 -5.72
C ARG A 411 -9.49 10.33 -7.22
N LYS A 412 -8.67 9.37 -7.65
CA LYS A 412 -8.59 8.94 -9.06
C LYS A 412 -9.94 8.39 -9.53
N ASP A 413 -10.57 7.53 -8.73
CA ASP A 413 -11.92 7.00 -9.02
C ASP A 413 -12.97 8.12 -9.07
N GLY A 414 -12.96 9.05 -8.11
CA GLY A 414 -13.86 10.20 -8.07
C GLY A 414 -13.72 11.14 -9.27
N LYS A 415 -12.49 11.41 -9.72
CA LYS A 415 -12.21 12.18 -10.94
C LYS A 415 -12.75 11.47 -12.18
N ARG A 416 -12.52 10.16 -12.32
CA ARG A 416 -13.07 9.35 -13.42
C ARG A 416 -14.60 9.39 -13.46
N LEU A 417 -15.25 9.44 -12.29
CA LEU A 417 -16.70 9.53 -12.16
C LEU A 417 -17.26 10.95 -12.34
N GLY A 418 -16.42 11.98 -12.47
CA GLY A 418 -16.84 13.38 -12.50
C GLY A 418 -17.45 13.88 -11.19
N ASP A 419 -17.26 13.16 -10.07
CA ASP A 419 -17.94 13.39 -8.80
C ASP A 419 -17.06 14.17 -7.81
N ARG A 420 -16.56 15.34 -8.25
CA ARG A 420 -15.64 16.17 -7.46
C ARG A 420 -16.27 16.75 -6.19
N GLU A 421 -17.58 16.98 -6.18
CA GLU A 421 -18.29 17.62 -5.05
C GLU A 421 -18.51 16.70 -3.84
N ARG A 422 -18.30 15.39 -3.99
CA ARG A 422 -18.55 14.39 -2.94
C ARG A 422 -17.30 13.58 -2.59
N ASP A 423 -16.13 14.18 -2.74
CA ASP A 423 -14.86 13.54 -2.37
C ASP A 423 -14.72 13.45 -0.83
N PRO A 424 -14.77 12.23 -0.25
CA PRO A 424 -14.64 12.08 1.19
C PRO A 424 -13.21 12.29 1.70
N THR A 425 -12.21 12.36 0.80
CA THR A 425 -10.80 12.55 1.15
C THR A 425 -10.43 14.01 1.40
N ALA A 426 -11.25 14.95 0.94
CA ALA A 426 -11.01 16.39 1.09
C ALA A 426 -10.90 16.83 2.56
N ILE A 427 -11.49 16.07 3.49
CA ILE A 427 -11.43 16.34 4.93
C ILE A 427 -9.99 16.26 5.49
N PHE A 428 -9.08 15.56 4.82
CA PHE A 428 -7.69 15.38 5.24
C PHE A 428 -6.75 16.42 4.64
N THR A 429 -7.11 16.99 3.50
CA THR A 429 -6.21 17.85 2.73
C THR A 429 -6.10 19.22 3.34
N TYR A 430 -4.86 19.68 3.51
CA TYR A 430 -4.51 21.02 3.94
C TYR A 430 -3.36 21.57 3.11
N ALA A 431 -3.12 22.88 3.21
CA ALA A 431 -2.03 23.55 2.51
C ALA A 431 -0.96 24.04 3.49
N THR A 432 0.30 23.90 3.09
CA THR A 432 1.46 24.47 3.78
C THR A 432 2.04 25.60 2.96
N GLU A 433 2.50 26.65 3.63
CA GLU A 433 3.21 27.78 3.05
C GLU A 433 4.69 27.66 3.39
N GLN A 434 5.53 27.46 2.38
CA GLN A 434 6.98 27.52 2.51
C GLN A 434 7.47 28.92 2.12
N ARG A 435 8.21 29.55 3.01
CA ARG A 435 8.87 30.84 2.81
C ARG A 435 10.38 30.63 2.78
N LEU A 436 11.03 31.04 1.70
CA LEU A 436 12.48 31.08 1.56
C LEU A 436 12.96 32.53 1.52
N GLU A 437 13.91 32.90 2.37
CA GLU A 437 14.50 34.24 2.44
C GLU A 437 16.01 34.18 2.21
N CYS A 438 16.53 35.06 1.35
CA CYS A 438 17.97 35.23 1.19
C CYS A 438 18.55 36.14 2.28
N THR A 439 19.52 35.67 3.06
CA THR A 439 20.14 36.49 4.12
C THR A 439 20.94 37.70 3.61
N LYS A 440 21.38 37.68 2.33
CA LYS A 440 22.16 38.77 1.74
C LYS A 440 21.31 39.89 1.14
N CYS A 441 20.28 39.54 0.35
CA CYS A 441 19.44 40.52 -0.32
C CYS A 441 18.06 40.71 0.32
N SER A 442 17.73 39.97 1.38
CA SER A 442 16.44 39.98 2.08
C SER A 442 15.21 39.68 1.19
N ARG A 443 15.43 39.23 -0.05
CA ARG A 443 14.35 38.85 -0.95
C ARG A 443 13.79 37.48 -0.60
N VAL A 444 12.49 37.32 -0.83
CA VAL A 444 11.72 36.15 -0.40
C VAL A 444 11.06 35.42 -1.58
N ARG A 445 10.78 34.14 -1.39
CA ARG A 445 9.96 33.33 -2.30
C ARG A 445 9.00 32.50 -1.47
N TYR A 446 7.73 32.52 -1.88
CA TYR A 446 6.68 31.72 -1.28
C TYR A 446 6.30 30.58 -2.22
N ARG A 447 6.02 29.42 -1.62
CA ARG A 447 5.47 28.25 -2.31
C ARG A 447 4.39 27.66 -1.43
N THR A 448 3.26 27.30 -2.03
CA THR A 448 2.18 26.62 -1.33
C THR A 448 2.07 25.19 -1.85
N ASP A 449 2.12 24.22 -0.94
CA ASP A 449 2.01 22.79 -1.26
C ASP A 449 0.86 22.16 -0.47
N ASN A 450 0.08 21.30 -1.12
CA ASN A 450 -0.97 20.53 -0.47
C ASN A 450 -0.39 19.28 0.19
N SER A 451 -0.97 18.86 1.32
CA SER A 451 -0.57 17.66 2.06
C SER A 451 -1.78 17.07 2.78
N ASP A 452 -1.73 15.76 3.05
CA ASP A 452 -2.78 15.05 3.78
C ASP A 452 -2.32 14.52 5.14
N ILE A 453 -1.01 14.42 5.34
CA ILE A 453 -0.40 13.85 6.55
C ILE A 453 0.72 14.76 7.03
N LEU A 454 0.68 15.07 8.32
CA LEU A 454 1.77 15.76 9.00
C LEU A 454 2.75 14.72 9.55
N SER A 455 3.84 14.47 8.82
CA SER A 455 4.92 13.60 9.26
C SER A 455 5.88 14.32 10.21
N LEU A 456 5.99 13.82 11.44
CA LEU A 456 6.84 14.35 12.50
C LEU A 456 8.05 13.45 12.72
N ASN A 457 9.25 14.05 12.70
CA ASN A 457 10.45 13.38 13.16
C ASN A 457 10.48 13.44 14.69
N VAL A 458 10.53 12.27 15.35
CA VAL A 458 10.57 12.21 16.82
C VAL A 458 12.02 12.05 17.27
N PRO A 459 12.60 13.03 17.98
CA PRO A 459 13.98 12.94 18.46
C PRO A 459 14.12 11.84 19.52
N GLY A 460 15.01 10.88 19.28
CA GLY A 460 15.28 9.78 20.20
C GLY A 460 16.43 10.09 21.15
N THR A 461 16.17 10.78 22.26
CA THR A 461 17.18 10.98 23.32
C THR A 461 17.23 9.76 24.25
N PRO A 462 18.36 9.03 24.36
CA PRO A 462 18.48 7.88 25.25
C PRO A 462 18.36 8.33 26.72
N ALA A 463 17.50 7.66 27.49
CA ALA A 463 17.27 7.93 28.91
C ALA A 463 17.84 6.85 29.84
N GLY A 464 18.12 5.64 29.31
CA GLY A 464 18.68 4.53 30.08
C GLY A 464 18.60 3.20 29.34
N THR A 465 18.72 2.10 30.09
CA THR A 465 18.66 0.73 29.58
C THR A 465 17.74 -0.11 30.47
N THR A 466 16.86 -0.92 29.89
CA THR A 466 16.02 -1.86 30.63
C THR A 466 16.85 -3.03 31.19
N PRO A 467 16.32 -3.81 32.16
CA PRO A 467 17.00 -5.01 32.69
C PRO A 467 17.34 -6.04 31.60
N GLU A 468 16.60 -6.05 30.49
CA GLU A 468 16.83 -6.92 29.33
C GLU A 468 17.87 -6.34 28.33
N GLY A 469 18.50 -5.20 28.65
CA GLY A 469 19.54 -4.59 27.82
C GLY A 469 19.03 -3.69 26.69
N GLN A 470 17.74 -3.33 26.68
CA GLN A 470 17.15 -2.48 25.63
C GLN A 470 17.22 -0.99 26.00
N THR A 471 17.65 -0.14 25.07
CA THR A 471 17.73 1.31 25.29
C THR A 471 16.32 1.90 25.47
N THR A 472 16.11 2.65 26.55
CA THR A 472 14.90 3.44 26.79
C THR A 472 15.11 4.88 26.34
N TYR A 473 14.02 5.53 25.93
CA TYR A 473 14.03 6.90 25.40
C TYR A 473 13.24 7.84 26.28
N ALA A 474 13.69 9.10 26.36
CA ALA A 474 12.96 10.15 27.06
C ALA A 474 11.63 10.45 26.34
N PRO A 475 10.53 10.73 27.08
CA PRO A 475 9.29 11.17 26.47
C PRO A 475 9.45 12.50 25.72
N VAL A 476 8.76 12.65 24.60
CA VAL A 476 8.78 13.86 23.77
C VAL A 476 7.38 14.40 23.59
N ALA A 477 7.16 15.69 23.85
CA ALA A 477 5.86 16.32 23.65
C ALA A 477 5.52 16.43 22.14
N LEU A 478 4.31 15.99 21.77
CA LEU A 478 3.82 16.06 20.39
C LEU A 478 3.85 17.48 19.82
N THR A 479 3.48 18.47 20.65
CA THR A 479 3.49 19.90 20.28
C THR A 479 4.90 20.40 19.97
N SER A 480 5.92 19.89 20.67
CA SER A 480 7.32 20.21 20.37
C SER A 480 7.71 19.71 18.98
N CYS A 481 7.37 18.46 18.65
CA CYS A 481 7.65 17.89 17.33
C CYS A 481 6.95 18.66 16.20
N ILE A 482 5.72 19.13 16.43
CA ILE A 482 5.01 19.98 15.46
C ILE A 482 5.73 21.33 15.30
N ASN A 483 6.11 21.97 16.40
CA ASN A 483 6.83 23.25 16.36
C ASN A 483 8.19 23.12 15.67
N ASP A 484 8.87 21.98 15.80
CA ASP A 484 10.13 21.71 15.10
C ASP A 484 9.96 21.70 13.58
N VAL A 485 8.83 21.20 13.06
CA VAL A 485 8.51 21.24 11.61
C VAL A 485 8.23 22.67 11.14
N LEU A 486 7.66 23.52 12.01
CA LEU A 486 7.32 24.91 11.70
C LEU A 486 8.47 25.91 11.95
N ARG A 487 9.58 25.42 12.52
CA ARG A 487 10.74 26.23 12.86
C ARG A 487 11.45 26.70 11.59
N ALA A 488 12.02 27.89 11.64
CA ALA A 488 12.92 28.35 10.59
C ALA A 488 14.24 27.56 10.63
N GLU A 489 14.71 27.13 9.46
CA GLU A 489 15.97 26.43 9.26
C GLU A 489 16.88 27.22 8.31
N SER A 490 18.19 27.18 8.54
CA SER A 490 19.18 27.76 7.64
C SER A 490 19.65 26.72 6.63
N LEU A 491 19.75 27.09 5.36
CA LEU A 491 20.24 26.24 4.29
C LEU A 491 21.20 27.00 3.37
N GLU A 492 22.11 26.28 2.72
CA GLU A 492 22.98 26.84 1.69
C GLU A 492 22.34 26.64 0.31
N TRP A 493 22.28 27.71 -0.47
CA TRP A 493 21.72 27.67 -1.82
C TRP A 493 22.27 28.79 -2.70
N THR A 494 22.11 28.67 -4.02
CA THR A 494 22.48 29.73 -4.95
C THR A 494 21.31 30.68 -5.16
N CYS A 495 21.44 31.91 -4.70
CA CYS A 495 20.37 32.90 -4.83
C CYS A 495 20.27 33.46 -6.26
N PRO A 496 19.10 33.41 -6.93
CA PRO A 496 18.91 33.93 -8.29
C PRO A 496 19.16 35.44 -8.43
N ALA A 497 18.93 36.20 -7.36
CA ALA A 497 19.18 37.64 -7.32
C ALA A 497 20.67 37.97 -7.10
N CYS A 498 21.35 37.23 -6.23
CA CYS A 498 22.76 37.47 -5.89
C CYS A 498 23.74 36.78 -6.85
N LYS A 499 23.30 35.72 -7.55
CA LYS A 499 24.09 34.86 -8.44
C LYS A 499 25.32 34.21 -7.78
N GLU A 500 25.26 33.99 -6.48
CA GLU A 500 26.31 33.34 -5.69
C GLU A 500 25.68 32.41 -4.64
N ALA A 501 26.50 31.51 -4.09
CA ALA A 501 26.11 30.67 -2.97
C ALA A 501 25.96 31.53 -1.70
N VAL A 502 24.78 31.48 -1.09
CA VAL A 502 24.42 32.23 0.11
C VAL A 502 23.71 31.32 1.10
N GLN A 503 23.74 31.73 2.36
CA GLN A 503 22.85 31.17 3.38
C GLN A 503 21.43 31.74 3.17
N GLY A 504 20.43 30.88 3.20
CA GLY A 504 19.02 31.22 3.14
C GLY A 504 18.30 30.72 4.38
N VAL A 505 17.21 31.37 4.75
CA VAL A 505 16.33 30.93 5.83
C VAL A 505 15.07 30.38 5.19
N LYS A 506 14.79 29.09 5.41
CA LYS A 506 13.55 28.44 4.99
C LYS A 506 12.65 28.23 6.20
N GLN A 507 11.37 28.52 6.05
CA GLN A 507 10.37 28.28 7.08
C GLN A 507 9.10 27.71 6.45
N THR A 508 8.54 26.69 7.07
CA THR A 508 7.24 26.13 6.69
C THR A 508 6.19 26.55 7.71
N LYS A 509 5.04 27.01 7.27
CA LYS A 509 3.87 27.33 8.09
C LYS A 509 2.61 26.68 7.52
N PHE A 510 1.53 26.63 8.28
CA PHE A 510 0.24 26.19 7.74
C PHE A 510 -0.39 27.33 6.95
N ALA A 511 -0.72 27.11 5.68
CA ALA A 511 -1.57 28.03 4.92
C ALA A 511 -3.05 27.81 5.30
N SER A 512 -3.42 26.57 5.62
CA SER A 512 -4.74 26.16 6.09
C SER A 512 -4.61 24.89 6.95
N LEU A 513 -5.69 24.53 7.65
CA LEU A 513 -5.78 23.28 8.41
C LEU A 513 -6.99 22.44 7.96
N PRO A 514 -6.89 21.10 8.03
CA PRO A 514 -7.93 20.19 7.54
C PRO A 514 -9.08 20.06 8.55
N GLU A 515 -10.16 19.36 8.17
CA GLU A 515 -11.18 18.93 9.13
C GLU A 515 -10.67 17.77 10.00
N VAL A 516 -9.86 16.88 9.42
CA VAL A 516 -9.20 15.78 10.12
C VAL A 516 -7.70 15.86 9.90
N LEU A 517 -6.96 16.20 10.95
CA LEU A 517 -5.51 16.26 10.93
C LEU A 517 -4.93 14.86 11.21
N VAL A 518 -4.25 14.30 10.21
CA VAL A 518 -3.53 13.03 10.35
C VAL A 518 -2.07 13.34 10.69
N VAL A 519 -1.58 12.75 11.79
CA VAL A 519 -0.21 12.95 12.26
C VAL A 519 0.52 11.62 12.29
N GLN A 520 1.64 11.53 11.56
CA GLN A 520 2.52 10.36 11.58
C GLN A 520 3.74 10.67 12.44
N THR A 521 4.04 9.82 13.42
CA THR A 521 5.28 9.94 14.19
C THR A 521 6.32 8.96 13.67
N LYS A 522 7.36 9.49 13.03
CA LYS A 522 8.50 8.72 12.52
C LYS A 522 9.43 8.37 13.67
N LYS A 523 9.24 7.17 14.21
CA LYS A 523 10.03 6.60 15.33
C LYS A 523 11.02 5.55 14.81
N TYR A 524 11.75 5.91 13.77
CA TYR A 524 12.72 5.02 13.11
C TYR A 524 14.06 5.72 13.00
N ALA A 525 15.15 4.99 13.19
CA ALA A 525 16.50 5.48 12.99
C ALA A 525 17.37 4.39 12.36
N LEU A 526 18.35 4.81 11.55
CA LEU A 526 19.38 3.91 11.05
C LEU A 526 20.41 3.69 12.17
N VAL A 527 20.41 2.50 12.76
CA VAL A 527 21.43 2.07 13.73
C VAL A 527 22.37 1.12 12.97
N ASN A 528 23.61 1.55 12.73
CA ASN A 528 24.59 0.81 11.93
C ASN A 528 24.10 0.48 10.51
N TRP A 529 23.46 1.44 9.83
CA TRP A 529 22.82 1.26 8.51
C TRP A 529 21.67 0.23 8.47
N VAL A 530 21.27 -0.30 9.63
CA VAL A 530 20.08 -1.13 9.77
C VAL A 530 18.93 -0.26 10.28
N PRO A 531 17.80 -0.19 9.56
CA PRO A 531 16.64 0.54 10.04
C PRO A 531 16.08 -0.11 11.31
N GLY A 532 16.12 0.62 12.42
CA GLY A 532 15.61 0.21 13.72
C GLY A 532 14.41 1.05 14.15
N LYS A 533 13.43 0.39 14.76
CA LYS A 533 12.30 1.07 15.39
C LYS A 533 12.68 1.50 16.80
N LEU A 534 12.43 2.77 17.13
CA LEU A 534 12.73 3.35 18.42
C LEU A 534 11.46 3.42 19.28
N PRO A 535 11.43 2.79 20.47
CA PRO A 535 10.28 2.85 21.37
C PRO A 535 10.24 4.20 22.12
N ILE A 536 10.03 5.31 21.39
CA ILE A 536 9.97 6.65 21.96
C ILE A 536 8.53 6.99 22.38
N PRO A 537 8.28 7.27 23.67
CA PRO A 537 6.97 7.76 24.13
C PRO A 537 6.73 9.19 23.64
N VAL A 538 5.57 9.43 23.04
CA VAL A 538 5.14 10.77 22.60
C VAL A 538 4.01 11.25 23.50
N GLU A 539 4.22 12.35 24.21
CA GLU A 539 3.22 12.90 25.12
C GLU A 539 2.22 13.78 24.37
N LEU A 540 0.94 13.46 24.52
CA LEU A 540 -0.16 14.25 23.94
C LEU A 540 -0.51 15.43 24.86
N PRO A 541 -1.03 16.53 24.30
CA PRO A 541 -1.51 17.66 25.09
C PRO A 541 -2.68 17.26 26.01
N GLU A 542 -2.94 18.11 27.01
CA GLU A 542 -4.01 17.88 27.98
C GLU A 542 -5.38 17.69 27.31
N GLY A 543 -6.13 16.70 27.79
CA GLY A 543 -7.45 16.34 27.23
C GLY A 543 -7.41 15.72 25.83
N ASP A 544 -6.23 15.37 25.32
CA ASP A 544 -6.02 14.90 23.94
C ASP A 544 -6.50 15.93 22.89
N VAL A 545 -6.37 17.23 23.21
CA VAL A 545 -6.78 18.35 22.35
C VAL A 545 -5.56 19.15 21.89
N LEU A 546 -5.32 19.16 20.58
CA LEU A 546 -4.36 20.07 19.94
C LEU A 546 -5.06 21.41 19.68
N SER A 547 -4.41 22.50 20.08
CA SER A 547 -4.86 23.86 19.78
C SER A 547 -3.73 24.57 19.04
N PHE A 548 -4.08 25.26 17.96
CA PHE A 548 -3.12 26.00 17.15
C PHE A 548 -3.36 27.50 17.32
N ASP A 549 -2.32 28.21 17.73
CA ASP A 549 -2.33 29.67 17.83
C ASP A 549 -2.18 30.31 16.44
N GLU A 550 -2.56 31.58 16.30
CA GLU A 550 -2.48 32.30 15.02
C GLU A 550 -1.06 32.37 14.43
N GLU A 551 -0.02 32.17 15.25
CA GLU A 551 1.38 32.27 14.84
C GLU A 551 1.84 31.11 13.94
N VAL A 552 1.16 29.96 13.99
CA VAL A 552 1.50 28.80 13.15
C VAL A 552 1.09 29.00 11.70
N PHE A 553 0.23 29.98 11.42
CA PHE A 553 -0.27 30.26 10.08
C PHE A 553 0.68 31.15 9.29
N GLY A 554 0.83 30.80 8.01
CA GLY A 554 1.45 31.64 7.00
C GLY A 554 0.60 32.88 6.76
N ARG A 555 1.25 33.99 6.42
CA ARG A 555 0.56 35.27 6.11
C ARG A 555 0.78 35.71 4.66
N GLY A 556 1.35 34.82 3.84
CA GLY A 556 1.77 35.13 2.49
C GLY A 556 2.82 36.24 2.43
N LEU A 557 2.99 36.78 1.23
CA LEU A 557 3.85 37.93 0.97
C LEU A 557 3.28 39.19 1.66
N LYS A 558 4.11 39.84 2.49
CA LYS A 558 3.73 41.11 3.12
C LYS A 558 3.91 42.26 2.13
N GLN A 559 2.81 42.66 1.49
CA GLN A 559 2.80 43.75 0.49
C GLN A 559 3.47 45.02 1.05
N GLY A 560 4.48 45.52 0.33
CA GLY A 560 5.21 46.75 0.65
C GLY A 560 6.31 46.61 1.70
N LEU A 561 6.50 45.44 2.32
CA LEU A 561 7.58 45.17 3.29
C LEU A 561 8.60 44.15 2.79
N GLU A 562 8.23 43.28 1.85
CA GLU A 562 9.07 42.22 1.32
C GLU A 562 9.18 42.31 -0.21
N GLU A 563 10.38 42.06 -0.75
CA GLU A 563 10.65 41.98 -2.19
C GLU A 563 10.74 40.52 -2.62
N GLU A 564 10.07 40.15 -3.71
CA GLU A 564 10.15 38.79 -4.26
C GLU A 564 11.48 38.52 -4.97
N LEU A 565 11.97 37.28 -4.84
CA LEU A 565 13.07 36.77 -5.64
C LEU A 565 12.65 36.68 -7.12
N PRO A 566 13.58 36.96 -8.07
CA PRO A 566 13.33 36.71 -9.49
C PRO A 566 12.88 35.26 -9.70
N LYS A 567 11.93 35.04 -10.62
CA LYS A 567 11.54 33.67 -11.00
C LYS A 567 12.75 32.95 -11.60
N ASP A 568 12.97 31.70 -11.20
CA ASP A 568 14.00 30.86 -11.83
C ASP A 568 13.56 30.66 -13.28
N GLY A 569 14.37 31.16 -14.21
CA GLY A 569 13.96 31.27 -15.60
C GLY A 569 12.80 32.26 -15.77
N ALA A 570 13.07 33.56 -15.59
CA ALA A 570 12.56 34.46 -16.61
C ALA A 570 12.91 33.81 -17.96
N PRO A 571 11.98 33.64 -18.92
CA PRO A 571 12.41 33.25 -20.25
C PRO A 571 13.50 34.24 -20.58
N ALA A 572 14.73 33.75 -20.74
CA ALA A 572 15.73 34.54 -21.43
C ALA A 572 14.98 34.98 -22.68
N ALA A 573 14.75 36.29 -22.80
CA ALA A 573 14.07 36.87 -23.95
C ALA A 573 14.56 36.08 -25.14
N VAL A 574 13.65 35.36 -25.82
CA VAL A 574 13.96 34.35 -26.84
C VAL A 574 15.16 34.88 -27.62
N SER A 575 16.36 34.40 -27.28
CA SER A 575 17.55 34.86 -27.98
C SER A 575 17.41 34.13 -29.29
N GLU A 576 16.98 34.84 -30.33
CA GLU A 576 17.01 34.34 -31.69
C GLU A 576 18.35 33.62 -31.86
N GLY A 577 18.31 32.32 -32.14
CA GLY A 577 19.54 31.59 -32.46
C GLY A 577 20.29 32.31 -33.57
N PRO A 578 21.62 32.20 -33.64
CA PRO A 578 22.42 32.94 -34.62
C PRO A 578 21.92 32.66 -36.05
N LYS A 579 21.39 33.70 -36.72
CA LYS A 579 21.01 33.65 -38.14
C LYS A 579 22.28 33.77 -38.96
N PHE A 580 22.58 32.76 -39.78
CA PHE A 580 23.70 32.81 -40.72
C PHE A 580 23.31 33.59 -41.98
N ASN A 581 24.21 34.42 -42.49
CA ASN A 581 24.01 35.07 -43.78
C ASN A 581 24.14 34.00 -44.89
N GLU A 582 23.01 33.60 -45.47
CA GLU A 582 22.94 32.53 -46.50
C GLU A 582 23.79 32.82 -47.74
N VAL A 583 24.04 34.10 -48.06
CA VAL A 583 24.88 34.49 -49.20
C VAL A 583 26.35 34.18 -48.91
N ILE A 584 26.85 34.52 -47.73
CA ILE A 584 28.24 34.27 -47.32
C ILE A 584 28.45 32.78 -47.06
N LEU A 585 27.47 32.11 -46.44
CA LEU A 585 27.48 30.67 -46.25
C LEU A 585 27.57 29.93 -47.59
N GLY A 586 26.76 30.33 -48.58
CA GLY A 586 26.79 29.80 -49.93
C GLY A 586 28.14 30.01 -50.63
N GLN A 587 28.73 31.21 -50.51
CA GLN A 587 30.06 31.51 -51.05
C GLN A 587 31.16 30.61 -50.46
N LEU A 588 31.16 30.40 -49.14
CA LEU A 588 32.13 29.51 -48.48
C LEU A 588 31.96 28.04 -48.92
N GLN A 589 30.72 27.60 -49.13
CA GLN A 589 30.44 26.25 -49.65
C GLN A 589 30.86 26.09 -51.11
N GLU A 590 30.66 27.10 -51.96
CA GLU A 590 31.13 27.12 -53.35
C GLU A 590 32.67 27.08 -53.44
N MET A 591 33.37 27.66 -52.46
CA MET A 591 34.83 27.57 -52.32
C MET A 591 35.33 26.22 -51.79
N GLY A 592 34.42 25.28 -51.50
CA GLY A 592 34.74 23.91 -51.08
C GLY A 592 34.85 23.70 -49.57
N ILE A 593 34.42 24.67 -48.75
CA ILE A 593 34.44 24.54 -47.28
C ILE A 593 33.21 23.75 -46.81
N PRO A 594 33.37 22.71 -45.98
CA PRO A 594 32.24 21.96 -45.41
C PRO A 594 31.30 22.85 -44.59
N LEU A 595 29.99 22.59 -44.68
CA LEU A 595 28.93 23.39 -44.05
C LEU A 595 29.18 23.65 -42.55
N ILE A 596 29.61 22.63 -41.81
CA ILE A 596 29.85 22.74 -40.36
C ILE A 596 31.00 23.70 -40.06
N ARG A 597 32.08 23.67 -40.87
CA ARG A 597 33.22 24.58 -40.72
C ARG A 597 32.83 26.01 -41.10
N ALA A 598 32.06 26.18 -42.17
CA ALA A 598 31.53 27.49 -42.58
C ALA A 598 30.61 28.09 -41.50
N GLN A 599 29.73 27.30 -40.88
CA GLN A 599 28.88 27.74 -39.78
C GLN A 599 29.70 28.12 -38.54
N LYS A 600 30.70 27.33 -38.15
CA LYS A 600 31.59 27.65 -37.01
C LYS A 600 32.42 28.93 -37.27
N ALA A 601 32.92 29.10 -38.49
CA ALA A 601 33.63 30.31 -38.88
C ALA A 601 32.75 31.55 -38.78
N LEU A 602 31.52 31.50 -39.29
CA LEU A 602 30.58 32.62 -39.20
C LEU A 602 30.14 32.92 -37.75
N LEU A 603 30.07 31.91 -36.88
CA LEU A 603 29.86 32.13 -35.45
C LEU A 603 31.05 32.85 -34.79
N ALA A 604 32.28 32.51 -35.20
CA ALA A 604 33.49 33.08 -34.63
C ALA A 604 33.80 34.49 -35.16
N THR A 605 33.50 34.79 -36.43
CA THR A 605 33.85 36.04 -37.11
C THR A 605 32.69 37.04 -37.21
N SER A 606 31.65 36.89 -36.39
CA SER A 606 30.44 37.74 -36.36
C SER A 606 29.57 37.74 -37.64
N GLY A 607 29.95 36.99 -38.67
CA GLY A 607 29.13 36.68 -39.84
C GLY A 607 28.94 37.83 -40.84
N VAL A 608 29.79 38.85 -40.81
CA VAL A 608 29.66 40.06 -41.65
C VAL A 608 30.54 40.01 -42.91
N ASP A 609 31.70 39.35 -42.86
CA ASP A 609 32.67 39.29 -43.97
C ASP A 609 33.08 37.84 -44.30
N ALA A 610 33.10 37.52 -45.60
CA ALA A 610 33.49 36.21 -46.12
C ALA A 610 35.00 35.96 -46.02
N GLU A 611 35.83 37.00 -46.17
CA GLU A 611 37.30 36.87 -46.14
C GLU A 611 37.81 36.60 -44.72
N GLU A 612 37.17 37.20 -43.72
CA GLU A 612 37.48 36.98 -42.30
C GLU A 612 37.09 35.54 -41.88
N ALA A 613 35.90 35.09 -42.28
CA ALA A 613 35.47 33.70 -42.06
C ALA A 613 36.40 32.69 -42.74
N LEU A 614 36.88 32.97 -43.95
CA LEU A 614 37.84 32.12 -44.66
C LEU A 614 39.19 32.05 -43.93
N THR A 615 39.69 33.20 -43.46
CA THR A 615 40.94 33.27 -42.70
C THR A 615 40.85 32.43 -41.42
N TRP A 616 39.71 32.52 -40.72
CA TRP A 616 39.45 31.71 -39.53
C TRP A 616 39.43 30.20 -39.82
N VAL A 617 38.80 29.75 -40.92
CA VAL A 617 38.78 28.34 -41.34
C VAL A 617 40.19 27.81 -41.63
N VAL A 618 41.06 28.64 -42.23
CA VAL A 618 42.44 28.24 -42.52
C VAL A 618 43.26 28.14 -41.23
N GLU A 619 43.11 29.09 -40.32
CA GLU A 619 43.84 29.11 -39.04
C GLU A 619 43.45 27.95 -38.11
N HIS A 620 42.18 27.54 -38.12
CA HIS A 620 41.64 26.53 -37.21
C HIS A 620 41.38 25.18 -37.91
N GLY A 621 41.79 25.04 -39.19
CA GLY A 621 41.44 23.91 -40.04
C GLY A 621 41.91 22.53 -39.57
N GLU A 622 42.90 22.49 -38.66
CA GLU A 622 43.46 21.28 -38.04
C GLU A 622 43.01 21.09 -36.57
N ASP A 623 42.13 21.95 -36.05
CA ASP A 623 41.71 21.87 -34.66
C ASP A 623 40.89 20.60 -34.36
N PRO A 624 41.20 19.89 -33.24
CA PRO A 624 40.42 18.75 -32.80
C PRO A 624 38.95 19.15 -32.56
N GLY A 625 38.03 18.51 -33.29
CA GLY A 625 36.58 18.78 -33.16
C GLY A 625 36.05 19.90 -34.07
N ILE A 626 36.84 20.41 -35.02
CA ILE A 626 36.33 21.39 -35.99
C ILE A 626 35.20 20.84 -36.86
N ASP A 627 35.16 19.53 -37.08
CA ASP A 627 34.08 18.83 -37.81
C ASP A 627 32.93 18.35 -36.91
N ASP A 628 33.01 18.53 -35.60
CA ASP A 628 31.97 18.07 -34.68
C ASP A 628 30.66 18.85 -34.91
N PRO A 629 29.49 18.19 -34.85
CA PRO A 629 28.20 18.84 -35.01
C PRO A 629 28.02 19.95 -33.97
N ILE A 630 27.49 21.10 -34.40
CA ILE A 630 27.20 22.23 -33.49
C ILE A 630 26.12 21.76 -32.49
N PRO A 631 26.31 21.94 -31.17
CA PRO A 631 25.34 21.51 -30.16
C PRO A 631 23.93 22.02 -30.46
N THR A 632 22.94 21.14 -30.36
CA THR A 632 21.52 21.36 -30.71
C THR A 632 20.86 22.48 -29.90
N SER A 633 21.51 22.95 -28.84
CA SER A 633 21.14 24.16 -28.09
C SER A 633 21.26 25.47 -28.90
N LEU A 634 21.88 25.44 -30.09
CA LEU A 634 22.04 26.60 -31.00
C LEU A 634 21.25 26.48 -32.32
N MET A 635 20.50 25.40 -32.55
CA MET A 635 19.70 25.21 -33.76
C MET A 635 18.24 24.87 -33.41
N ASN A 636 17.32 25.80 -33.68
CA ASN A 636 15.87 25.52 -33.63
C ASN A 636 15.45 24.77 -34.89
N ALA A 637 15.24 23.46 -34.79
CA ALA A 637 14.35 22.76 -35.72
C ALA A 637 12.89 23.06 -35.31
N PRO A 638 11.95 23.26 -36.25
CA PRO A 638 10.52 23.34 -35.92
C PRO A 638 10.10 22.05 -35.19
N PRO A 639 9.13 22.11 -34.25
CA PRO A 639 8.71 20.93 -33.50
C PRO A 639 8.20 19.90 -34.49
N GLY A 640 8.95 18.80 -34.63
CA GLY A 640 8.48 17.63 -35.35
C GLY A 640 7.17 17.18 -34.71
N GLU A 641 6.20 16.85 -35.56
CA GLU A 641 4.90 16.33 -35.14
C GLU A 641 5.13 15.10 -34.27
N VAL A 642 4.97 15.25 -32.95
CA VAL A 642 5.16 14.15 -32.00
C VAL A 642 4.02 13.17 -32.27
N ILE A 643 4.35 12.02 -32.86
CA ILE A 643 3.36 10.95 -33.09
C ILE A 643 3.04 10.35 -31.72
N TYR A 644 1.77 10.50 -31.31
CA TYR A 644 1.26 9.90 -30.10
C TYR A 644 0.62 8.55 -30.44
N ASP A 645 0.91 7.52 -29.66
CA ASP A 645 0.20 6.24 -29.78
C ASP A 645 -1.29 6.44 -29.42
N PRO A 646 -2.23 6.18 -30.36
CA PRO A 646 -3.66 6.39 -30.12
C PRO A 646 -4.19 5.57 -28.94
N ALA A 647 -3.67 4.36 -28.72
CA ALA A 647 -4.11 3.50 -27.62
C ALA A 647 -3.68 4.08 -26.25
N THR A 648 -2.46 4.60 -26.16
CA THR A 648 -1.97 5.29 -24.95
C THR A 648 -2.76 6.57 -24.67
N VAL A 649 -3.09 7.35 -25.71
CA VAL A 649 -3.90 8.57 -25.56
C VAL A 649 -5.32 8.25 -25.11
N GLU A 650 -5.95 7.23 -25.68
CA GLU A 650 -7.29 6.76 -25.28
C GLU A 650 -7.28 6.22 -23.85
N THR A 651 -6.26 5.45 -23.48
CA THR A 651 -6.08 4.93 -22.12
C THR A 651 -5.94 6.07 -21.11
N LEU A 652 -5.12 7.07 -21.40
CA LEU A 652 -4.94 8.21 -20.49
C LEU A 652 -6.17 9.15 -20.47
N ALA A 653 -6.86 9.31 -21.59
CA ALA A 653 -8.11 10.07 -21.68
C ALA A 653 -9.24 9.37 -20.91
N SER A 654 -9.22 8.02 -20.82
CA SER A 654 -10.19 7.24 -20.05
C SER A 654 -10.17 7.54 -18.54
N PHE A 655 -9.10 8.16 -18.02
CA PHE A 655 -9.03 8.67 -16.66
C PHE A 655 -9.81 10.00 -16.45
N GLY A 656 -10.48 10.51 -17.49
CA GLY A 656 -11.29 11.74 -17.44
C GLY A 656 -10.55 13.01 -17.84
N PHE A 657 -9.41 12.88 -18.53
CA PHE A 657 -8.63 14.01 -19.05
C PHE A 657 -8.92 14.26 -20.53
N THR A 658 -8.82 15.51 -20.96
CA THR A 658 -8.97 15.88 -22.38
C THR A 658 -7.77 15.40 -23.20
N THR A 659 -7.98 15.16 -24.50
CA THR A 659 -6.91 14.75 -25.42
C THR A 659 -5.75 15.75 -25.45
N GLY A 660 -6.03 17.06 -25.30
CA GLY A 660 -5.00 18.10 -25.21
C GLY A 660 -4.13 17.97 -23.96
N GLN A 661 -4.73 17.71 -22.80
CA GLN A 661 -4.02 17.48 -21.55
C GLN A 661 -3.12 16.24 -21.63
N VAL A 662 -3.66 15.13 -22.16
CA VAL A 662 -2.92 13.88 -22.33
C VAL A 662 -1.71 14.06 -23.24
N LYS A 663 -1.86 14.78 -24.35
CA LYS A 663 -0.76 15.09 -25.28
C LYS A 663 0.33 15.97 -24.65
N LYS A 664 -0.05 16.91 -23.78
CA LYS A 664 0.90 17.74 -23.01
C LYS A 664 1.66 16.89 -22.00
N ALA A 665 0.96 16.07 -21.21
CA ALA A 665 1.59 15.17 -20.26
C ALA A 665 2.56 14.20 -20.91
N LEU A 666 2.17 13.57 -22.03
CA LEU A 666 3.05 12.68 -22.80
C LEU A 666 4.26 13.42 -23.39
N ARG A 667 4.16 14.73 -23.65
CA ARG A 667 5.30 15.53 -24.10
C ARG A 667 6.30 15.75 -22.96
N GLU A 668 5.80 16.16 -21.79
CA GLU A 668 6.62 16.42 -20.59
C GLU A 668 7.27 15.14 -20.03
N THR A 669 6.66 13.98 -20.27
CA THR A 669 7.14 12.69 -19.75
C THR A 669 7.82 11.81 -20.80
N GLN A 670 8.21 12.39 -21.94
CA GLN A 670 8.92 11.67 -23.02
C GLN A 670 8.17 10.42 -23.50
N GLN A 671 6.85 10.53 -23.66
CA GLN A 671 5.91 9.49 -24.06
C GLN A 671 5.79 8.29 -23.10
N ASN A 672 6.27 8.39 -21.86
CA ASN A 672 6.02 7.38 -20.85
C ASN A 672 4.60 7.52 -20.27
N SER A 673 3.77 6.50 -20.45
CA SER A 673 2.35 6.48 -20.06
C SER A 673 2.13 6.60 -18.54
N ASP A 674 2.91 5.88 -17.73
CA ASP A 674 2.75 5.87 -16.27
C ASP A 674 3.13 7.22 -15.66
N ARG A 675 4.26 7.78 -16.12
CA ARG A 675 4.68 9.13 -15.73
C ARG A 675 3.70 10.18 -16.24
N ALA A 676 3.15 10.02 -17.45
CA ALA A 676 2.15 10.95 -17.97
C ALA A 676 0.88 10.95 -17.12
N ALA A 677 0.43 9.77 -16.66
CA ALA A 677 -0.69 9.67 -15.73
C ALA A 677 -0.38 10.42 -14.42
N GLU A 678 0.76 10.17 -13.81
CA GLU A 678 1.19 10.87 -12.59
C GLU A 678 1.28 12.39 -12.78
N TRP A 679 1.84 12.83 -13.90
CA TRP A 679 1.94 14.24 -14.27
C TRP A 679 0.55 14.89 -14.40
N LEU A 680 -0.40 14.22 -15.07
CA LEU A 680 -1.79 14.70 -15.19
C LEU A 680 -2.49 14.86 -13.84
N PHE A 681 -2.22 13.95 -12.89
CA PHE A 681 -2.81 14.02 -11.56
C PHE A 681 -2.16 15.06 -10.65
N SER A 682 -0.86 15.30 -10.80
CA SER A 682 -0.08 16.29 -10.02
C SER A 682 -0.19 17.71 -10.55
N HIS A 683 -0.53 17.89 -11.83
CA HIS A 683 -0.69 19.20 -12.48
C HIS A 683 -2.11 19.39 -13.04
N PRO A 684 -3.19 19.23 -12.25
CA PRO A 684 -4.55 19.32 -12.74
C PRO A 684 -4.94 20.73 -13.23
N ASP A 685 -4.24 21.76 -12.76
CA ASP A 685 -4.50 23.18 -13.06
C ASP A 685 -3.57 23.74 -14.16
N ASP A 686 -2.55 22.98 -14.59
CA ASP A 686 -1.61 23.40 -15.64
C ASP A 686 -2.21 23.12 -17.03
N MET A 687 -3.30 23.83 -17.31
CA MET A 687 -4.15 23.68 -18.50
C MET A 687 -3.32 23.89 -19.78
N ALA A 688 -3.45 22.97 -20.74
CA ALA A 688 -2.86 23.14 -22.07
C ALA A 688 -3.49 24.35 -22.77
N GLU A 689 -2.66 25.12 -23.49
CA GLU A 689 -3.12 26.09 -24.47
C GLU A 689 -3.93 25.36 -25.54
N ASN A 690 -5.26 25.43 -25.48
CA ASN A 690 -6.09 25.07 -26.62
C ASN A 690 -5.99 26.20 -27.65
N GLU A 691 -5.73 25.85 -28.92
CA GLU A 691 -5.80 26.79 -30.06
C GLU A 691 -7.23 27.35 -30.27
N ASP A 692 -8.24 26.78 -29.60
CA ASP A 692 -9.63 27.25 -29.63
C ASP A 692 -10.00 28.25 -28.51
N ASP A 693 -9.11 28.53 -27.55
CA ASP A 693 -9.35 29.47 -26.42
C ASP A 693 -8.81 30.90 -26.69
N VAL A 694 -8.84 31.37 -27.94
CA VAL A 694 -8.42 32.74 -28.29
C VAL A 694 -9.48 33.79 -27.88
N VAL A 695 -10.70 33.40 -27.49
CA VAL A 695 -11.80 34.36 -27.28
C VAL A 695 -12.06 34.74 -25.81
N ASP A 696 -11.46 34.08 -24.81
CA ASP A 696 -11.73 34.40 -23.38
C ASP A 696 -10.48 34.81 -22.56
N ARG A 697 -9.50 35.44 -23.21
CA ARG A 697 -8.28 36.00 -22.57
C ARG A 697 -8.50 37.32 -21.82
N ALA A 698 -9.68 37.52 -21.22
CA ALA A 698 -10.00 38.72 -20.42
C ALA A 698 -10.54 38.41 -19.01
N ARG A 699 -10.47 37.17 -18.53
CA ARG A 699 -10.65 36.86 -17.11
C ARG A 699 -9.32 36.52 -16.48
N THR A 700 -8.87 37.43 -15.61
CA THR A 700 -7.80 37.19 -14.65
C THR A 700 -8.02 35.85 -13.92
N PRO A 701 -6.99 34.99 -13.79
CA PRO A 701 -7.13 33.76 -13.03
C PRO A 701 -7.46 34.13 -11.58
N LYS A 702 -8.62 33.67 -11.08
CA LYS A 702 -8.93 33.74 -9.66
C LYS A 702 -7.86 32.95 -8.89
N PRO A 703 -7.30 33.48 -7.78
CA PRO A 703 -6.45 32.68 -6.90
C PRO A 703 -7.24 31.45 -6.43
N ALA A 704 -6.67 30.26 -6.60
CA ALA A 704 -7.25 29.04 -6.05
C ALA A 704 -7.33 29.18 -4.52
N VAL A 705 -8.50 28.96 -3.95
CA VAL A 705 -8.68 28.96 -2.49
C VAL A 705 -7.96 27.72 -1.95
N PRO A 706 -7.03 27.86 -0.98
CA PRO A 706 -6.33 26.71 -0.43
C PRO A 706 -7.32 25.74 0.22
N PRO A 707 -7.15 24.40 0.07
CA PRO A 707 -8.02 23.41 0.69
C PRO A 707 -7.98 23.52 2.22
N GLY A 708 -9.07 23.16 2.91
CA GLY A 708 -9.19 23.30 4.36
C GLY A 708 -9.67 24.68 4.81
N SER A 709 -9.42 25.03 6.08
CA SER A 709 -9.92 26.26 6.69
C SER A 709 -8.84 27.04 7.42
N MET A 710 -8.90 28.37 7.30
CA MET A 710 -8.03 29.35 7.94
C MET A 710 -8.63 29.94 9.23
N ILE A 711 -9.79 29.46 9.68
CA ILE A 711 -10.46 30.01 10.86
C ILE A 711 -9.70 29.60 12.13
N ALA A 712 -9.33 30.58 12.95
CA ALA A 712 -8.58 30.40 14.19
C ALA A 712 -9.37 30.79 15.46
N PRO A 713 -8.99 30.25 16.64
CA PRO A 713 -8.05 29.15 16.84
C PRO A 713 -8.75 27.80 16.58
N PRO A 714 -8.23 26.94 15.69
CA PRO A 714 -8.81 25.63 15.49
C PRO A 714 -8.37 24.69 16.61
N ARG A 715 -9.35 23.98 17.18
CA ARG A 715 -9.15 22.95 18.20
C ARG A 715 -9.39 21.59 17.58
N PHE A 716 -8.53 20.63 17.88
CA PHE A 716 -8.49 19.31 17.30
C PHE A 716 -8.49 18.27 18.40
N ARG A 717 -9.52 17.43 18.47
CA ARG A 717 -9.64 16.36 19.47
C ARG A 717 -9.20 15.03 18.88
N LEU A 718 -8.42 14.25 19.62
CA LEU A 718 -8.06 12.89 19.21
C LEU A 718 -9.30 12.00 19.14
N VAL A 719 -9.54 11.40 17.98
CA VAL A 719 -10.65 10.47 17.74
C VAL A 719 -10.17 9.06 17.47
N ALA A 720 -8.99 8.88 16.86
CA ALA A 720 -8.42 7.56 16.65
C ALA A 720 -6.89 7.59 16.62
N PHE A 721 -6.28 6.44 16.91
CA PHE A 721 -4.85 6.23 16.73
C PHE A 721 -4.54 4.78 16.36
N ILE A 722 -3.44 4.58 15.64
CA ILE A 722 -2.94 3.26 15.24
C ILE A 722 -1.62 2.99 15.94
N ASN A 723 -1.51 1.83 16.55
CA ASN A 723 -0.26 1.31 17.06
C ASN A 723 0.31 0.27 16.10
N HIS A 724 1.61 0.39 15.83
CA HIS A 724 2.39 -0.68 15.23
C HIS A 724 3.10 -1.44 16.36
N ARG A 725 2.86 -2.75 16.51
CA ARG A 725 3.53 -3.61 17.49
C ARG A 725 4.45 -4.59 16.76
N GLY A 726 5.75 -4.48 16.96
CA GLY A 726 6.71 -5.31 16.26
C GLY A 726 8.13 -4.79 16.45
N PRO A 727 9.14 -5.66 16.32
CA PRO A 727 10.54 -5.30 16.54
C PRO A 727 11.14 -4.50 15.38
N SER A 728 10.60 -4.61 14.16
CA SER A 728 11.09 -3.91 12.97
C SER A 728 9.98 -3.13 12.27
N MET A 729 10.33 -2.39 11.21
CA MET A 729 9.37 -1.70 10.35
C MET A 729 8.62 -2.64 9.40
N HIS A 730 9.25 -3.75 8.99
CA HIS A 730 8.69 -4.71 8.02
C HIS A 730 7.92 -5.85 8.69
N LEU A 731 8.15 -6.08 9.98
CA LEU A 731 7.55 -7.17 10.75
C LEU A 731 6.88 -6.61 12.00
N GLY A 732 5.55 -6.63 11.98
CA GLY A 732 4.74 -6.27 13.12
C GLY A 732 3.25 -6.40 12.85
N HIS A 733 2.47 -5.87 13.78
CA HIS A 733 1.03 -6.00 13.83
C HIS A 733 0.40 -4.66 14.13
N TYR A 734 -0.57 -4.26 13.31
CA TYR A 734 -1.27 -3.00 13.50
C TYR A 734 -2.58 -3.20 14.27
N VAL A 735 -2.84 -2.30 15.21
CA VAL A 735 -4.11 -2.24 15.93
C VAL A 735 -4.62 -0.80 15.98
N ALA A 736 -5.92 -0.62 15.74
CA ALA A 736 -6.55 0.69 15.81
C ALA A 736 -7.35 0.85 17.11
N HIS A 737 -7.30 2.04 17.69
CA HIS A 737 -8.18 2.44 18.78
C HIS A 737 -9.02 3.61 18.30
N ILE A 738 -10.34 3.51 18.48
CA ILE A 738 -11.28 4.51 18.00
C ILE A 738 -12.18 4.93 19.16
N ARG A 739 -12.30 6.25 19.36
CA ARG A 739 -13.16 6.84 20.36
C ARG A 739 -14.63 6.75 19.91
N ARG A 740 -15.49 6.22 20.78
CA ARG A 740 -16.94 6.09 20.55
C ARG A 740 -17.68 6.55 21.80
N GLY A 741 -18.37 7.68 21.70
CA GLY A 741 -18.96 8.34 22.87
C GLY A 741 -17.89 8.74 23.89
N GLU A 742 -18.07 8.35 25.14
CA GLU A 742 -17.11 8.63 26.23
C GLU A 742 -15.98 7.58 26.33
N GLY A 743 -16.08 6.45 25.61
CA GLY A 743 -15.14 5.33 25.71
C GLY A 743 -14.28 5.13 24.47
N TRP A 744 -13.35 4.18 24.59
CA TRP A 744 -12.48 3.71 23.50
C TRP A 744 -12.80 2.27 23.14
N VAL A 745 -12.69 1.96 21.85
CA VAL A 745 -12.86 0.61 21.31
C VAL A 745 -11.57 0.22 20.60
N LEU A 746 -11.04 -0.95 20.96
CA LEU A 746 -9.91 -1.60 20.31
C LEU A 746 -10.43 -2.42 19.13
N PHE A 747 -9.85 -2.18 17.96
CA PHE A 747 -10.02 -2.98 16.74
C PHE A 747 -8.71 -3.69 16.44
N ASN A 748 -8.69 -4.99 16.71
CA ASN A 748 -7.57 -5.88 16.43
C ASN A 748 -8.05 -6.98 15.48
N ASN A 749 -8.04 -6.68 14.19
CA ASN A 749 -8.61 -7.53 13.15
C ASN A 749 -10.04 -7.96 13.50
N GLU A 750 -10.27 -9.26 13.68
CA GLU A 750 -11.58 -9.84 14.00
C GLU A 750 -12.04 -9.55 15.43
N LYS A 751 -11.12 -9.18 16.32
CA LYS A 751 -11.41 -8.91 17.72
C LYS A 751 -11.72 -7.44 17.91
N VAL A 752 -12.96 -7.16 18.29
CA VAL A 752 -13.43 -5.82 18.64
C VAL A 752 -13.85 -5.83 20.10
N ALA A 753 -13.20 -4.99 20.91
CA ALA A 753 -13.43 -4.99 22.34
C ALA A 753 -13.38 -3.58 22.92
N ARG A 754 -14.04 -3.37 24.06
CA ARG A 754 -13.90 -2.14 24.84
C ARG A 754 -12.46 -2.06 25.36
N ALA A 755 -11.82 -0.91 25.15
CA ALA A 755 -10.48 -0.64 25.65
C ALA A 755 -10.57 0.08 27.00
N ASP A 756 -9.76 -0.34 27.97
CA ASP A 756 -9.64 0.33 29.26
C ASP A 756 -8.83 1.63 29.14
N ALA A 757 -9.18 2.61 29.98
CA ALA A 757 -8.60 3.95 29.91
C ALA A 757 -7.09 3.98 30.22
N GLU A 758 -6.62 3.08 31.09
CA GLU A 758 -5.21 2.97 31.48
C GLU A 758 -4.36 2.49 30.30
N SER A 759 -4.75 1.38 29.67
CA SER A 759 -4.08 0.84 28.49
C SER A 759 -4.09 1.83 27.33
N VAL A 760 -5.21 2.53 27.11
CA VAL A 760 -5.28 3.60 26.10
C VAL A 760 -4.30 4.73 26.42
N GLY A 761 -4.16 5.10 27.70
CA GLY A 761 -3.23 6.13 28.16
C GLY A 761 -1.76 5.83 27.86
N GLU A 762 -1.35 4.56 27.93
CA GLU A 762 0.01 4.14 27.57
C GLU A 762 0.17 3.90 26.07
N LEU A 763 -0.81 3.26 25.43
CA LEU A 763 -0.77 2.94 24.00
C LEU A 763 -0.88 4.17 23.11
N LYS A 764 -1.56 5.23 23.55
CA LYS A 764 -1.58 6.49 22.79
C LYS A 764 -0.19 7.11 22.70
N LYS A 765 0.66 6.98 23.73
CA LYS A 765 2.03 7.52 23.70
C LYS A 765 2.92 6.81 22.67
N MET A 766 2.62 5.54 22.42
CA MET A 766 3.40 4.67 21.53
C MET A 766 2.84 4.60 20.11
N ALA A 767 1.74 5.30 19.81
CA ALA A 767 1.09 5.22 18.52
C ALA A 767 1.98 5.74 17.37
N TYR A 768 1.70 5.19 16.18
CA TYR A 768 2.38 5.47 14.91
C TYR A 768 1.64 6.54 14.11
N LEU A 769 0.30 6.43 14.02
CA LEU A 769 -0.59 7.39 13.36
C LEU A 769 -1.64 7.88 14.35
N TYR A 770 -1.94 9.18 14.30
CA TYR A 770 -2.99 9.83 15.07
C TYR A 770 -3.97 10.53 14.12
N PHE A 771 -5.25 10.48 14.47
CA PHE A 771 -6.33 11.14 13.73
C PHE A 771 -7.05 12.10 14.68
N PHE A 772 -6.84 13.39 14.46
CA PHE A 772 -7.50 14.43 15.22
C PHE A 772 -8.61 15.08 14.39
N VAL A 773 -9.81 15.19 14.95
CA VAL A 773 -10.96 15.82 14.30
C VAL A 773 -11.14 17.22 14.86
N ARG A 774 -11.38 18.19 13.98
CA ARG A 774 -11.65 19.57 14.34
C ARG A 774 -12.98 19.69 15.09
N ASP A 775 -13.00 20.47 16.17
CA ASP A 775 -14.19 20.79 16.97
C ASP A 775 -15.18 21.70 16.24
#